data_AF-A0A5N5FTF1-F1
#
_entry.id   AF-A0A5N5FTF1-F1
#
_cell.length_a   1.000
_cell.length_b   1.000
_cell.length_c   1.000
_cell.angle_alpha   90.00
_cell.angle_beta   90.00
_cell.angle_gamma   90.00
#
_symmetry.space_group_name_H-M   'P 1'
#
loop_
_entity.id
_entity.type
_entity.pdbx_description
1 polymer ?
#
loop_
_entity_poly.entity_id
_entity_poly.type
_entity_poly.pdbx_seq_one_letter_code
_entity_poly.pdbx_strand_id
1 'polypeptide(L)'
;MDTRNNDEAYVNFNWDKLGFGLTPTDYIYIMKISGKDNFSEGSLSRYGNIEISPSAAIFNYGQGLFEGLKAYRRPDGGIQLFRPELNALRMKNGADRLCMPSPPVDVFVDAVKKIVLANQRWVPPPGKGSLYIRPLLMGSGAVLGIGPAPECTFLIFTSPIGNWYKCGPSMNLYVENEVPRATPGGTGAIKSITNYSPVFEAVNKAKAKGFTDVLFLDATTGKNVEEVSSCNVFIVKDNVILTPPTNGTILPGVTRKSIVEIALHLKYKVEERDVPLMDVLTADEVFCTGTAVGVTAVASVTHHDKRTVVMVSKPRVSIFGVPSAVIVEGFFLIRWGFLVAGDLLDLFHELHSLHIIEEDPFTGGYSFIFEIADVQEPSSFRKASTIPQWQATMQDEYDSLKAQGTWVLVHLPEDRAIVGALGFCASASDTSLFVKQDGSDIIILLLYVDDIIVTSSNSMKIQGVIQELSEVFDLKDMGKLTYFLGLQIQYKDNGDIFVNQSKYIKDLIHKVGIETCKPAPTPCKPHHQLVCKKVSLHRASKEPPNFLYISHEADEKHVDAMNWDKLEFGVIPTDYMYIMICSDGENFSQGHLAPYRKIELSPFAGILNYGQGILEGLKAIRTKDGRIQLFRPEENALRMKMGAERLCMPCPSTEQFLAALKQAVLANKRWVPPSGKGVLYIRPLLIGSGPVLGLGSATEYTFLIFATPIGSYHKSGSTMNLYIENEVRRATPGGTGGIKSITNYSPIFRTVQKARAKGFTDVLFLDAATGKNIEECSSSNIFIVKDNVILTPPTNGTVLPGITRKSIIEIALHLNYVVEERDVSLEDVLAADEVFCTGTAVDVIAVSSITYRDKRVEYRRGKETVFCKLREMLTEIQTGLIEDKMGWTLLID
;
A
#
# COMPACT_ATOMS: atom_id res chain seq x y z
N MET A 1 28.99 -38.84 -0.11
CA MET A 1 28.86 -38.65 -1.58
C MET A 1 27.59 -39.34 -2.03
N ASP A 2 26.52 -38.57 -2.26
CA ASP A 2 25.46 -38.92 -3.20
C ASP A 2 24.93 -37.58 -3.75
N THR A 3 25.58 -37.10 -4.82
CA THR A 3 25.34 -35.83 -5.50
C THR A 3 24.14 -35.97 -6.45
N ARG A 4 22.94 -36.07 -5.89
CA ARG A 4 21.70 -35.96 -6.68
C ARG A 4 21.32 -34.47 -6.78
N ASN A 5 21.53 -33.91 -7.97
CA ASN A 5 21.01 -32.65 -8.51
C ASN A 5 20.54 -31.58 -7.49
N ASN A 6 21.45 -30.70 -7.08
CA ASN A 6 21.10 -29.43 -6.41
C ASN A 6 20.36 -28.43 -7.34
N ASP A 7 20.30 -28.70 -8.64
CA ASP A 7 19.69 -27.80 -9.64
C ASP A 7 18.14 -27.83 -9.65
N GLU A 8 17.49 -28.81 -9.00
CA GLU A 8 16.02 -28.83 -8.83
C GLU A 8 15.54 -28.05 -7.59
N ALA A 9 16.44 -27.65 -6.69
CA ALA A 9 16.08 -27.07 -5.39
C ALA A 9 15.68 -25.58 -5.44
N TYR A 10 16.05 -24.87 -6.50
CA TYR A 10 15.84 -23.43 -6.66
C TYR A 10 15.05 -23.12 -7.92
N VAL A 11 14.34 -22.00 -7.93
CA VAL A 11 13.90 -21.41 -9.20
C VAL A 11 15.09 -20.98 -10.04
N ASN A 12 14.98 -21.12 -11.35
CA ASN A 12 15.90 -20.54 -12.31
C ASN A 12 15.75 -19.01 -12.29
N PHE A 13 16.50 -18.35 -11.40
CA PHE A 13 16.46 -16.92 -11.13
C PHE A 13 17.89 -16.40 -10.92
N ASN A 14 18.19 -15.20 -11.44
CA ASN A 14 19.49 -14.57 -11.21
C ASN A 14 19.54 -13.95 -9.80
N TRP A 15 19.96 -14.74 -8.82
CA TRP A 15 20.04 -14.35 -7.42
C TRP A 15 21.02 -13.21 -7.14
N ASP A 16 22.00 -12.96 -8.02
CA ASP A 16 22.95 -11.85 -7.88
C ASP A 16 22.36 -10.49 -8.26
N LYS A 17 21.31 -10.48 -9.08
CA LYS A 17 20.51 -9.29 -9.42
C LYS A 17 19.28 -9.12 -8.53
N LEU A 18 19.11 -9.95 -7.50
CA LEU A 18 17.96 -9.86 -6.61
C LEU A 18 18.04 -8.54 -5.81
N GLY A 19 17.20 -7.58 -6.18
CA GLY A 19 16.99 -6.34 -5.45
C GLY A 19 15.90 -6.48 -4.39
N PHE A 20 15.45 -5.34 -3.85
CA PHE A 20 14.24 -5.29 -3.05
C PHE A 20 13.07 -4.86 -3.94
N GLY A 21 12.72 -5.78 -4.83
CA GLY A 21 11.57 -5.66 -5.71
C GLY A 21 10.48 -6.62 -5.30
N LEU A 22 9.31 -6.44 -5.92
CA LEU A 22 8.23 -7.40 -5.84
C LEU A 22 8.49 -8.55 -6.80
N THR A 23 8.54 -9.76 -6.27
CA THR A 23 8.57 -10.98 -7.07
C THR A 23 7.53 -11.94 -6.48
N PRO A 24 6.35 -12.07 -7.13
CA PRO A 24 5.36 -13.04 -6.73
C PRO A 24 5.94 -14.44 -6.61
N THR A 25 5.54 -15.15 -5.56
CA THR A 25 5.93 -16.55 -5.32
C THR A 25 4.80 -17.48 -5.75
N ASP A 26 4.96 -18.80 -5.60
CA ASP A 26 4.01 -19.76 -6.17
C ASP A 26 2.69 -19.85 -5.39
N TYR A 27 2.74 -19.61 -4.08
CA TYR A 27 1.62 -19.80 -3.16
C TYR A 27 1.40 -18.61 -2.22
N ILE A 28 0.16 -18.50 -1.75
CA ILE A 28 -0.28 -17.67 -0.63
C ILE A 28 -1.03 -18.55 0.39
N TYR A 29 -1.06 -18.15 1.65
CA TYR A 29 -1.85 -18.80 2.69
C TYR A 29 -3.04 -17.91 3.06
N ILE A 30 -4.25 -18.47 3.13
CA ILE A 30 -5.46 -17.73 3.47
C ILE A 30 -6.21 -18.47 4.58
N MET A 31 -6.64 -17.72 5.59
CA MET A 31 -7.54 -18.19 6.65
C MET A 31 -8.61 -17.15 6.90
N LYS A 32 -9.88 -17.57 6.96
CA LYS A 32 -11.00 -16.71 7.33
C LYS A 32 -11.30 -16.85 8.82
N ILE A 33 -11.69 -15.75 9.42
CA ILE A 33 -11.98 -15.66 10.85
C ILE A 33 -13.32 -14.97 11.00
N SER A 34 -14.28 -15.68 11.59
CA SER A 34 -15.60 -15.15 11.90
C SER A 34 -15.76 -15.14 13.42
N GLY A 35 -16.16 -14.02 14.02
CA GLY A 35 -16.21 -13.91 15.48
C GLY A 35 -14.85 -14.08 16.19
N LYS A 36 -14.86 -14.22 17.52
CA LYS A 36 -13.63 -14.28 18.34
C LYS A 36 -12.91 -15.63 18.29
N ASP A 37 -13.66 -16.72 18.13
CA ASP A 37 -13.15 -18.10 18.30
C ASP A 37 -13.41 -19.02 17.10
N ASN A 38 -14.07 -18.55 16.04
CA ASN A 38 -14.38 -19.38 14.86
C ASN A 38 -13.37 -19.12 13.73
N PHE A 39 -12.24 -19.82 13.83
CA PHE A 39 -11.16 -19.86 12.83
C PHE A 39 -11.46 -20.96 11.81
N SER A 40 -11.51 -20.61 10.53
CA SER A 40 -11.53 -21.64 9.49
C SER A 40 -10.21 -22.41 9.47
N GLU A 41 -10.22 -23.63 8.94
CA GLU A 41 -8.95 -24.24 8.52
C GLU A 41 -8.32 -23.35 7.43
N GLY A 42 -7.07 -22.95 7.62
CA GLY A 42 -6.38 -22.14 6.63
C GLY A 42 -5.81 -22.99 5.50
N SER A 43 -5.83 -22.45 4.28
CA SER A 43 -5.48 -23.17 3.05
C SER A 43 -4.34 -22.48 2.30
N LEU A 44 -3.49 -23.28 1.68
CA LEU A 44 -2.56 -22.81 0.65
C LEU A 44 -3.29 -22.71 -0.69
N SER A 45 -3.15 -21.56 -1.34
CA SER A 45 -3.70 -21.30 -2.67
C SER A 45 -2.57 -20.85 -3.59
N ARG A 46 -2.73 -21.04 -4.90
CA ARG A 46 -1.81 -20.42 -5.87
C ARG A 46 -1.82 -18.90 -5.70
N TYR A 47 -0.65 -18.29 -5.86
CA TYR A 47 -0.57 -16.84 -5.84
C TYR A 47 -1.48 -16.24 -6.92
N GLY A 48 -2.21 -15.19 -6.53
CA GLY A 48 -3.10 -14.43 -7.40
C GLY A 48 -3.65 -13.22 -6.65
N ASN A 49 -4.38 -12.37 -7.37
CA ASN A 49 -5.15 -11.31 -6.76
C ASN A 49 -6.20 -11.89 -5.81
N ILE A 50 -6.51 -11.15 -4.75
CA ILE A 50 -7.53 -11.50 -3.76
C ILE A 50 -8.80 -10.69 -4.01
N GLU A 51 -9.94 -11.33 -3.81
CA GLU A 51 -11.24 -10.69 -3.92
C GLU A 51 -11.71 -10.12 -2.58
N ILE A 52 -12.01 -8.82 -2.54
CA ILE A 52 -12.48 -8.14 -1.33
C ILE A 52 -13.74 -7.32 -1.66
N SER A 53 -14.71 -7.32 -0.75
CA SER A 53 -15.90 -6.46 -0.91
C SER A 53 -15.51 -4.98 -0.91
N PRO A 54 -16.05 -4.13 -1.80
CA PRO A 54 -15.92 -2.67 -1.71
C PRO A 54 -16.32 -2.10 -0.35
N SER A 55 -17.24 -2.77 0.35
CA SER A 55 -17.75 -2.37 1.66
C SER A 55 -16.92 -2.93 2.82
N ALA A 56 -15.77 -3.56 2.57
CA ALA A 56 -14.92 -4.12 3.62
C ALA A 56 -14.38 -3.05 4.58
N ALA A 57 -14.26 -3.39 5.87
CA ALA A 57 -13.76 -2.47 6.89
C ALA A 57 -12.33 -1.98 6.62
N ILE A 58 -11.49 -2.78 5.95
CA ILE A 58 -10.15 -2.34 5.56
C ILE A 58 -10.17 -1.13 4.60
N PHE A 59 -11.10 -1.09 3.64
CA PHE A 59 -11.22 0.03 2.69
C PHE A 59 -11.98 1.22 3.25
N ASN A 60 -12.87 0.98 4.21
CA ASN A 60 -13.76 2.03 4.71
C ASN A 60 -13.28 2.63 6.04
N TYR A 61 -12.52 1.87 6.83
CA TYR A 61 -12.13 2.25 8.19
C TYR A 61 -10.69 1.90 8.56
N GLY A 62 -9.87 1.41 7.61
CA GLY A 62 -8.47 1.10 7.85
C GLY A 62 -8.25 0.03 8.91
N GLN A 63 -9.16 -0.93 9.04
CA GLN A 63 -9.03 -2.02 10.01
C GLN A 63 -8.09 -3.11 9.47
N GLY A 64 -6.78 -2.90 9.61
CA GLY A 64 -5.77 -3.82 9.12
C GLY A 64 -4.45 -3.77 9.90
N LEU A 65 -3.79 -4.93 10.00
CA LEU A 65 -2.50 -5.14 10.63
C LEU A 65 -1.63 -5.96 9.71
N PHE A 66 -0.33 -5.71 9.75
CA PHE A 66 0.62 -6.57 9.03
C PHE A 66 1.86 -6.85 9.86
N GLU A 67 2.53 -7.92 9.49
CA GLU A 67 3.82 -8.32 10.05
C GLU A 67 4.85 -8.47 8.95
N GLY A 68 6.12 -8.40 9.32
CA GLY A 68 7.23 -8.62 8.40
C GLY A 68 8.22 -9.57 9.02
N LEU A 69 8.44 -10.70 8.34
CA LEU A 69 9.42 -11.71 8.73
C LEU A 69 10.32 -12.04 7.53
N LYS A 70 11.40 -12.76 7.81
CA LYS A 70 12.32 -13.24 6.79
C LYS A 70 12.67 -14.70 7.09
N ALA A 71 12.74 -15.51 6.04
CA ALA A 71 13.32 -16.84 6.08
C ALA A 71 14.68 -16.85 5.35
N TYR A 72 15.65 -17.51 5.96
CA TYR A 72 17.01 -17.64 5.43
C TYR A 72 17.32 -19.09 5.12
N ARG A 73 18.04 -19.30 4.03
CA ARG A 73 18.67 -20.59 3.78
C ARG A 73 20.03 -20.63 4.47
N ARG A 74 20.22 -21.64 5.29
CA ARG A 74 21.48 -21.93 5.97
C ARG A 74 22.44 -22.65 5.01
N PRO A 75 23.75 -22.66 5.30
CA PRO A 75 24.74 -23.41 4.51
C PRO A 75 24.44 -24.91 4.40
N ASP A 76 23.80 -25.50 5.42
CA ASP A 76 23.37 -26.91 5.43
C ASP A 76 22.12 -27.19 4.58
N GLY A 77 21.58 -26.17 3.90
CA GLY A 77 20.37 -26.26 3.10
C GLY A 77 19.06 -26.06 3.90
N GLY A 78 19.12 -26.08 5.23
CA GLY A 78 17.98 -25.86 6.11
C GLY A 78 17.41 -24.44 6.00
N ILE A 79 16.13 -24.28 6.31
CA ILE A 79 15.46 -22.97 6.30
C ILE A 79 15.19 -22.53 7.73
N GLN A 80 15.61 -21.32 8.06
CA GLN A 80 15.45 -20.74 9.40
C GLN A 80 14.54 -19.51 9.38
N LEU A 81 13.69 -19.41 10.40
CA LEU A 81 12.84 -18.26 10.69
C LEU A 81 13.40 -17.51 11.90
N PHE A 82 13.31 -16.18 11.87
CA PHE A 82 13.74 -15.34 12.98
C PHE A 82 12.56 -14.92 13.86
N ARG A 83 12.46 -15.49 15.06
CA ARG A 83 11.50 -15.15 16.14
C ARG A 83 10.03 -14.99 15.70
N PRO A 84 9.45 -15.90 14.91
CA PRO A 84 8.08 -15.73 14.40
C PRO A 84 7.01 -15.63 15.50
N GLU A 85 7.27 -16.16 16.69
CA GLU A 85 6.39 -16.09 17.86
C GLU A 85 6.21 -14.64 18.35
N LEU A 86 7.26 -13.80 18.28
CA LEU A 86 7.19 -12.40 18.69
C LEU A 86 6.40 -11.55 17.68
N ASN A 87 6.50 -11.87 16.38
CA ASN A 87 5.66 -11.26 15.35
C ASN A 87 4.18 -11.64 15.56
N ALA A 88 3.90 -12.91 15.87
CA ALA A 88 2.55 -13.38 16.18
C ALA A 88 1.96 -12.65 17.40
N LEU A 89 2.72 -12.53 18.50
CA LEU A 89 2.29 -11.83 19.70
C LEU A 89 2.02 -10.35 19.43
N ARG A 90 2.87 -9.69 18.62
CA ARG A 90 2.66 -8.30 18.23
C ARG A 90 1.40 -8.11 17.39
N MET A 91 1.13 -9.00 16.43
CA MET A 91 -0.11 -8.98 15.66
C MET A 91 -1.32 -9.18 16.58
N LYS A 92 -1.25 -10.10 17.54
CA LYS A 92 -2.32 -10.33 18.52
C LYS A 92 -2.61 -9.07 19.35
N ASN A 93 -1.59 -8.40 19.87
CA ASN A 93 -1.74 -7.15 20.61
C ASN A 93 -2.37 -6.04 19.73
N GLY A 94 -1.98 -5.98 18.46
CA GLY A 94 -2.59 -5.08 17.48
C GLY A 94 -4.07 -5.40 17.23
N ALA A 95 -4.40 -6.67 17.09
CA ALA A 95 -5.75 -7.14 16.82
C ALA A 95 -6.68 -6.82 18.00
N ASP A 96 -6.21 -7.03 19.23
CA ASP A 96 -6.94 -6.63 20.43
C ASP A 96 -7.22 -5.13 20.45
N ARG A 97 -6.26 -4.30 20.01
CA ARG A 97 -6.40 -2.84 19.96
C ARG A 97 -7.40 -2.39 18.89
N LEU A 98 -7.43 -3.03 17.73
CA LEU A 98 -8.33 -2.74 16.61
C LEU A 98 -9.66 -3.53 16.66
N CYS A 99 -9.93 -4.24 17.76
CA CYS A 99 -11.10 -5.09 17.94
C CYS A 99 -11.28 -6.15 16.84
N MET A 100 -10.17 -6.79 16.46
CA MET A 100 -10.12 -7.88 15.49
C MET A 100 -9.85 -9.21 16.20
N PRO A 101 -10.43 -10.33 15.74
CA PRO A 101 -9.94 -11.64 16.13
C PRO A 101 -8.57 -11.89 15.49
N SER A 102 -7.67 -12.56 16.21
CA SER A 102 -6.30 -12.85 15.77
C SER A 102 -6.03 -14.34 15.85
N PRO A 103 -5.28 -14.93 14.88
CA PRO A 103 -4.82 -16.31 15.02
C PRO A 103 -4.06 -16.51 16.34
N PRO A 104 -4.26 -17.65 17.03
CA PRO A 104 -3.36 -18.07 18.10
C PRO A 104 -1.89 -18.11 17.63
N VAL A 105 -0.95 -17.93 18.56
CA VAL A 105 0.48 -17.79 18.24
C VAL A 105 1.02 -19.03 17.51
N ASP A 106 0.64 -20.22 17.97
CA ASP A 106 0.97 -21.50 17.36
C ASP A 106 0.39 -21.64 15.95
N VAL A 107 -0.88 -21.25 15.74
CA VAL A 107 -1.54 -21.26 14.42
C VAL A 107 -0.86 -20.28 13.46
N PHE A 108 -0.49 -19.09 13.92
CA PHE A 108 0.26 -18.11 13.13
C PHE A 108 1.62 -18.67 12.70
N VAL A 109 2.38 -19.26 13.63
CA VAL A 109 3.71 -19.81 13.36
C VAL A 109 3.62 -21.01 12.44
N ASP A 110 2.62 -21.88 12.61
CA ASP A 110 2.35 -22.99 11.70
C ASP A 110 2.02 -22.50 10.28
N ALA A 111 1.16 -21.49 10.14
CA ALA A 111 0.86 -20.87 8.85
C ALA A 111 2.11 -20.29 8.17
N VAL A 112 3.00 -19.63 8.93
CA VAL A 112 4.29 -19.13 8.43
C VAL A 112 5.19 -20.28 7.98
N LYS A 113 5.27 -21.37 8.74
CA LYS A 113 6.05 -22.56 8.33
C LYS A 113 5.51 -23.17 7.05
N LYS A 114 4.19 -23.37 6.96
CA LYS A 114 3.51 -23.94 5.79
C LYS A 114 3.78 -23.12 4.52
N ILE A 115 3.64 -21.80 4.58
CA ILE A 115 3.85 -20.95 3.38
C ILE A 115 5.32 -20.90 2.96
N VAL A 116 6.26 -20.91 3.92
CA VAL A 116 7.69 -20.91 3.62
C VAL A 116 8.12 -22.23 3.00
N LEU A 117 7.60 -23.36 3.49
CA LEU A 117 7.84 -24.68 2.89
C LEU A 117 7.21 -24.78 1.49
N ALA A 118 5.99 -24.29 1.31
CA ALA A 118 5.32 -24.27 0.02
C ALA A 118 6.09 -23.45 -1.03
N ASN A 119 6.74 -22.35 -0.59
CA ASN A 119 7.56 -21.48 -1.43
C ASN A 119 9.07 -21.72 -1.23
N GLN A 120 9.51 -22.88 -0.74
CA GLN A 120 10.91 -23.09 -0.34
C GLN A 120 11.91 -22.84 -1.47
N ARG A 121 11.55 -23.14 -2.72
CA ARG A 121 12.41 -22.92 -3.90
C ARG A 121 12.70 -21.44 -4.17
N TRP A 122 11.88 -20.55 -3.61
CA TRP A 122 12.05 -19.09 -3.66
C TRP A 122 12.88 -18.54 -2.51
N VAL A 123 13.29 -19.36 -1.54
CA VAL A 123 14.24 -18.94 -0.50
C VAL A 123 15.62 -18.82 -1.13
N PRO A 124 16.20 -17.60 -1.19
CA PRO A 124 17.48 -17.38 -1.87
C PRO A 124 18.60 -18.27 -1.28
N PRO A 125 19.61 -18.63 -2.09
CA PRO A 125 20.79 -19.31 -1.59
C PRO A 125 21.49 -18.54 -0.44
N PRO A 126 22.28 -19.23 0.41
CA PRO A 126 23.03 -18.58 1.49
C PRO A 126 23.82 -17.36 0.98
N GLY A 127 23.73 -16.24 1.69
CA GLY A 127 24.40 -14.99 1.34
C GLY A 127 23.78 -14.19 0.19
N LYS A 128 22.80 -14.72 -0.57
CA LYS A 128 22.18 -14.01 -1.70
C LYS A 128 20.95 -13.18 -1.33
N GLY A 129 20.28 -13.50 -0.22
CA GLY A 129 19.11 -12.75 0.22
C GLY A 129 18.25 -13.50 1.25
N SER A 130 16.97 -13.17 1.29
CA SER A 130 15.98 -13.84 2.15
C SER A 130 14.62 -13.93 1.47
N LEU A 131 13.80 -14.90 1.87
CA LEU A 131 12.39 -14.89 1.53
C LEU A 131 11.67 -13.96 2.51
N TYR A 132 11.17 -12.83 2.02
CA TYR A 132 10.35 -11.93 2.80
C TYR A 132 8.95 -12.52 2.97
N ILE A 133 8.43 -12.50 4.20
CA ILE A 133 7.13 -13.07 4.55
C ILE A 133 6.26 -11.94 5.12
N ARG A 134 5.07 -11.77 4.53
CA ARG A 134 4.10 -10.75 4.92
C ARG A 134 2.79 -11.38 5.39
N PRO A 135 2.62 -11.60 6.69
CA PRO A 135 1.31 -11.86 7.27
C PRO A 135 0.50 -10.56 7.33
N LEU A 136 -0.74 -10.60 6.85
CA LEU A 136 -1.71 -9.52 6.83
C LEU A 136 -2.97 -10.02 7.54
N LEU A 137 -3.49 -9.25 8.49
CA LEU A 137 -4.78 -9.48 9.12
C LEU A 137 -5.67 -8.28 8.80
N MET A 138 -6.77 -8.51 8.08
CA MET A 138 -7.64 -7.45 7.55
C MET A 138 -9.10 -7.67 7.89
N GLY A 139 -9.82 -6.59 8.21
CA GLY A 139 -11.28 -6.59 8.32
C GLY A 139 -11.91 -6.67 6.94
N SER A 140 -12.13 -7.89 6.47
CA SER A 140 -12.59 -8.22 5.11
C SER A 140 -14.11 -8.25 4.97
N GLY A 141 -14.84 -8.35 6.08
CA GLY A 141 -16.30 -8.34 6.12
C GLY A 141 -16.90 -6.98 5.76
N ALA A 142 -18.03 -7.00 5.05
CA ALA A 142 -18.77 -5.81 4.65
C ALA A 142 -19.38 -5.09 5.87
N VAL A 143 -19.16 -3.77 5.97
CA VAL A 143 -19.69 -2.93 7.04
C VAL A 143 -19.87 -1.49 6.55
N LEU A 144 -21.06 -0.91 6.81
CA LEU A 144 -21.38 0.46 6.39
C LEU A 144 -21.21 1.51 7.51
N GLY A 145 -21.36 1.08 8.76
CA GLY A 145 -21.23 1.94 9.95
C GLY A 145 -19.86 1.84 10.60
N ILE A 146 -19.54 2.78 11.49
CA ILE A 146 -18.30 2.72 12.26
C ILE A 146 -18.39 1.59 13.28
N GLY A 147 -17.63 0.53 13.03
CA GLY A 147 -17.45 -0.60 13.93
C GLY A 147 -16.55 -1.67 13.32
N PRO A 148 -16.14 -2.67 14.14
CA PRO A 148 -15.32 -3.77 13.65
C PRO A 148 -16.02 -4.60 12.57
N ALA A 149 -15.23 -5.14 11.65
CA ALA A 149 -15.72 -6.05 10.62
C ALA A 149 -16.35 -7.31 11.23
N PRO A 150 -17.45 -7.83 10.63
CA PRO A 150 -18.05 -9.10 11.04
C PRO A 150 -17.17 -10.31 10.68
N GLU A 151 -16.31 -10.18 9.67
CA GLU A 151 -15.36 -11.19 9.20
C GLU A 151 -13.98 -10.55 9.05
N CYS A 152 -12.92 -11.29 9.41
CA CYS A 152 -11.54 -10.93 9.14
C CYS A 152 -10.86 -12.02 8.31
N THR A 153 -9.87 -11.62 7.51
CA THR A 153 -9.03 -12.54 6.74
C THR A 153 -7.59 -12.41 7.22
N PHE A 154 -6.97 -13.54 7.55
CA PHE A 154 -5.53 -13.67 7.75
C PHE A 154 -4.90 -14.24 6.48
N LEU A 155 -4.02 -13.47 5.85
CA LEU A 155 -3.37 -13.76 4.58
C LEU A 155 -1.86 -13.74 4.78
N ILE A 156 -1.12 -14.70 4.22
CA ILE A 156 0.34 -14.63 4.17
C ILE A 156 0.79 -14.76 2.72
N PHE A 157 1.61 -13.82 2.27
CA PHE A 157 2.30 -13.87 0.98
C PHE A 157 3.80 -13.66 1.15
N THR A 158 4.56 -14.10 0.16
CA THR A 158 6.03 -14.05 0.21
C THR A 158 6.63 -13.47 -1.06
N SER A 159 7.83 -12.88 -0.93
CA SER A 159 8.64 -12.39 -2.06
C SER A 159 10.12 -12.63 -1.74
N PRO A 160 10.93 -13.21 -2.64
CA PRO A 160 12.38 -13.17 -2.47
C PRO A 160 12.85 -11.72 -2.50
N ILE A 161 13.77 -11.37 -1.62
CA ILE A 161 14.39 -10.05 -1.58
C ILE A 161 15.89 -10.19 -1.41
N GLY A 162 16.61 -9.29 -2.08
CA GLY A 162 18.05 -9.18 -1.95
C GLY A 162 18.45 -8.75 -0.54
N ASN A 163 19.73 -8.88 -0.26
CA ASN A 163 20.29 -8.18 0.88
C ASN A 163 20.15 -6.68 0.63
N TRP A 164 19.26 -6.05 1.40
CA TRP A 164 18.94 -4.62 1.34
C TRP A 164 20.22 -3.75 1.40
N TYR A 165 21.33 -4.26 1.96
CA TYR A 165 22.68 -3.70 1.81
C TYR A 165 23.77 -4.80 1.79
N LYS A 166 24.51 -4.97 0.68
CA LYS A 166 25.85 -5.56 0.67
C LYS A 166 26.80 -4.47 1.21
N CYS A 167 26.99 -4.33 2.53
CA CYS A 167 27.75 -3.22 3.14
C CYS A 167 27.56 -1.86 2.40
N GLY A 168 26.30 -1.40 2.32
CA GLY A 168 25.89 -0.21 1.56
C GLY A 168 25.78 1.05 2.43
N PRO A 169 25.58 2.24 1.82
CA PRO A 169 25.84 3.53 2.44
C PRO A 169 24.96 3.82 3.65
N SER A 170 25.57 4.42 4.66
CA SER A 170 24.95 4.95 5.87
C SER A 170 23.81 5.93 5.60
N MET A 171 22.73 5.87 6.39
CA MET A 171 21.52 6.71 6.20
C MET A 171 21.80 8.19 6.44
N ASN A 172 21.20 9.07 5.64
CA ASN A 172 21.14 10.51 5.92
C ASN A 172 19.71 10.90 6.27
N LEU A 173 19.48 11.32 7.52
CA LEU A 173 18.13 11.56 8.05
C LEU A 173 17.79 13.05 8.09
N TYR A 174 16.56 13.39 7.75
CA TYR A 174 15.97 14.71 7.98
C TYR A 174 15.10 14.69 9.24
N VAL A 175 15.24 15.68 10.12
CA VAL A 175 14.38 15.81 11.31
C VAL A 175 13.09 16.51 10.94
N GLU A 176 11.96 15.82 11.12
CA GLU A 176 10.62 16.38 10.93
C GLU A 176 10.14 17.10 12.20
N ASN A 177 9.70 18.35 12.05
CA ASN A 177 9.34 19.24 13.17
C ASN A 177 7.84 19.56 13.21
N GLU A 178 7.12 19.36 12.10
CA GLU A 178 5.73 19.80 11.95
C GLU A 178 4.75 18.63 12.06
N VAL A 179 5.13 17.47 11.49
CA VAL A 179 4.26 16.31 11.39
C VAL A 179 4.73 15.20 12.34
N PRO A 180 4.00 14.91 13.42
CA PRO A 180 4.34 13.77 14.26
C PRO A 180 4.01 12.45 13.55
N ARG A 181 4.81 11.42 13.82
CA ARG A 181 4.58 10.07 13.28
C ARG A 181 3.47 9.31 14.01
N ALA A 182 3.42 9.47 15.32
CA ALA A 182 2.44 8.85 16.19
C ALA A 182 2.20 9.76 17.40
N THR A 183 1.10 9.52 18.11
CA THR A 183 0.70 10.34 19.25
C THR A 183 0.25 9.48 20.44
N PRO A 184 0.38 9.99 21.68
CA PRO A 184 -0.11 9.28 22.86
C PRO A 184 -1.59 8.92 22.72
N GLY A 185 -1.93 7.66 23.06
CA GLY A 185 -3.28 7.12 22.89
C GLY A 185 -3.64 6.68 21.45
N GLY A 186 -2.80 6.98 20.47
CA GLY A 186 -2.94 6.54 19.07
C GLY A 186 -2.60 5.05 18.85
N THR A 187 -2.16 4.73 17.63
CA THR A 187 -1.84 3.36 17.19
C THR A 187 -0.34 3.12 16.94
N GLY A 188 0.56 4.04 17.33
CA GLY A 188 2.00 3.93 17.06
C GLY A 188 2.65 2.64 17.59
N ALA A 189 2.24 2.17 18.78
CA ALA A 189 2.73 0.93 19.39
C ALA A 189 2.22 -0.37 18.75
N ILE A 190 1.37 -0.32 17.73
CA ILE A 190 0.90 -1.50 17.00
C ILE A 190 1.23 -1.38 15.51
N LYS A 191 1.41 -2.52 14.83
CA LYS A 191 1.77 -2.54 13.40
C LYS A 191 0.54 -2.39 12.49
N SER A 192 -0.22 -1.32 12.73
CA SER A 192 -1.44 -0.96 11.99
C SER A 192 -1.11 -0.34 10.65
N ILE A 193 -1.91 -0.67 9.63
CA ILE A 193 -1.80 -0.04 8.30
C ILE A 193 -2.04 1.47 8.37
N THR A 194 -2.78 1.93 9.39
CA THR A 194 -3.17 3.35 9.57
C THR A 194 -2.01 4.26 9.93
N ASN A 195 -0.85 3.71 10.27
CA ASN A 195 0.31 4.45 10.75
C ASN A 195 1.22 4.97 9.62
N TYR A 196 1.04 4.52 8.37
CA TYR A 196 2.05 4.64 7.32
C TYR A 196 1.75 5.72 6.27
N SER A 197 0.59 5.69 5.62
CA SER A 197 0.21 6.74 4.65
C SER A 197 0.21 8.17 5.20
N PRO A 198 -0.09 8.45 6.49
CA PRO A 198 -0.03 9.82 7.03
C PRO A 198 1.34 10.50 6.93
N VAL A 199 2.43 9.72 6.87
CA VAL A 199 3.80 10.24 6.82
C VAL A 199 4.40 10.28 5.41
N PHE A 200 3.67 9.85 4.38
CA PHE A 200 4.17 9.84 2.99
C PHE A 200 4.62 11.22 2.52
N GLU A 201 3.86 12.26 2.84
CA GLU A 201 4.21 13.63 2.47
C GLU A 201 5.57 14.05 3.06
N ALA A 202 5.79 13.82 4.35
CA ALA A 202 7.06 14.13 5.03
C ALA A 202 8.22 13.33 4.43
N VAL A 203 8.02 12.03 4.20
CA VAL A 203 9.02 11.14 3.59
C VAL A 203 9.35 11.56 2.16
N ASN A 204 8.35 11.91 1.35
CA ASN A 204 8.54 12.34 -0.04
C ASN A 204 9.27 13.70 -0.10
N LYS A 205 8.92 14.66 0.78
CA LYS A 205 9.64 15.94 0.90
C LYS A 205 11.11 15.74 1.28
N ALA A 206 11.40 14.84 2.22
CA ALA A 206 12.77 14.54 2.61
C ALA A 206 13.56 13.87 1.47
N LYS A 207 12.96 12.88 0.79
CA LYS A 207 13.57 12.20 -0.37
C LYS A 207 13.85 13.17 -1.53
N ALA A 208 12.92 14.10 -1.81
CA ALA A 208 13.12 15.13 -2.83
C ALA A 208 14.29 16.07 -2.52
N LYS A 209 14.65 16.23 -1.24
CA LYS A 209 15.83 16.98 -0.78
C LYS A 209 17.11 16.12 -0.70
N GLY A 210 17.07 14.86 -1.14
CA GLY A 210 18.21 13.94 -1.13
C GLY A 210 18.46 13.20 0.19
N PHE A 211 17.54 13.28 1.16
CA PHE A 211 17.63 12.50 2.39
C PHE A 211 17.14 11.07 2.18
N THR A 212 17.72 10.13 2.93
CA THR A 212 17.35 8.72 2.89
C THR A 212 15.97 8.50 3.53
N ASP A 213 15.73 9.12 4.68
CA ASP A 213 14.51 8.94 5.47
C ASP A 213 14.31 10.10 6.46
N VAL A 214 13.23 10.03 7.23
CA VAL A 214 12.80 11.04 8.20
C VAL A 214 12.93 10.52 9.62
N LEU A 215 13.58 11.30 10.49
CA LEU A 215 13.60 11.13 11.94
C LEU A 215 12.48 11.97 12.56
N PHE A 216 11.55 11.32 13.26
CA PHE A 216 10.39 11.99 13.84
C PHE A 216 10.62 12.35 15.31
N LEU A 217 10.07 13.51 15.68
CA LEU A 217 10.01 13.98 17.06
C LEU A 217 8.67 13.65 17.70
N ASP A 218 8.65 13.64 19.03
CA ASP A 218 7.47 13.38 19.83
C ASP A 218 6.39 14.44 19.61
N ALA A 219 5.14 14.00 19.53
CA ALA A 219 4.01 14.87 19.24
C ALA A 219 3.65 15.87 20.36
N THR A 220 4.20 15.68 21.57
CA THR A 220 3.77 16.44 22.77
C THR A 220 4.63 17.66 22.98
N THR A 221 5.95 17.51 22.83
CA THR A 221 6.94 18.55 23.11
C THR A 221 7.74 18.94 21.88
N GLY A 222 7.82 18.08 20.85
CA GLY A 222 8.64 18.30 19.67
C GLY A 222 10.14 18.38 20.00
N LYS A 223 10.60 17.71 21.06
CA LYS A 223 11.99 17.81 21.55
C LYS A 223 12.70 16.47 21.61
N ASN A 224 11.95 15.39 21.81
CA ASN A 224 12.49 14.06 21.94
C ASN A 224 12.32 13.29 20.63
N VAL A 225 13.31 12.48 20.30
CA VAL A 225 13.29 11.62 19.12
C VAL A 225 12.49 10.36 19.44
N GLU A 226 11.66 9.91 18.50
CA GLU A 226 10.86 8.69 18.64
C GLU A 226 11.33 7.58 17.70
N GLU A 227 11.01 7.69 16.41
CA GLU A 227 11.33 6.68 15.41
C GLU A 227 11.65 7.29 14.05
N VAL A 228 12.29 6.50 13.19
CA VAL A 228 12.38 6.79 11.76
C VAL A 228 11.13 6.20 11.09
N SER A 229 10.75 6.67 9.90
CA SER A 229 9.48 6.33 9.24
C SER A 229 9.09 4.84 9.27
N SER A 230 10.08 3.93 9.20
CA SER A 230 9.89 2.48 9.19
C SER A 230 10.77 1.66 10.14
N CYS A 231 11.60 2.31 10.97
CA CYS A 231 12.57 1.64 11.85
C CYS A 231 12.77 2.34 13.20
N ASN A 232 13.17 1.56 14.21
CA ASN A 232 13.53 2.08 15.52
C ASN A 232 14.96 2.66 15.48
N VAL A 233 15.24 3.68 16.29
CA VAL A 233 16.54 4.35 16.35
C VAL A 233 17.26 4.08 17.68
N PHE A 234 18.58 4.01 17.61
CA PHE A 234 19.50 3.86 18.72
C PHE A 234 20.60 4.90 18.62
N ILE A 235 21.02 5.41 19.79
CA ILE A 235 22.03 6.43 19.94
C ILE A 235 23.10 5.87 20.86
N VAL A 236 24.36 5.85 20.43
CA VAL A 236 25.49 5.52 21.30
C VAL A 236 26.14 6.83 21.73
N LYS A 237 26.22 7.04 23.04
CA LYS A 237 26.84 8.22 23.63
C LYS A 237 27.50 7.83 24.95
N ASP A 238 28.77 8.17 25.10
CA ASP A 238 29.55 7.91 26.33
C ASP A 238 29.52 6.42 26.74
N ASN A 239 29.66 5.51 25.77
CA ASN A 239 29.54 4.04 25.94
C ASN A 239 28.18 3.55 26.46
N VAL A 240 27.13 4.38 26.39
CA VAL A 240 25.75 4.00 26.71
C VAL A 240 24.92 3.95 25.43
N ILE A 241 24.15 2.88 25.26
CA ILE A 241 23.19 2.72 24.17
C ILE A 241 21.84 3.24 24.64
N LEU A 242 21.39 4.34 24.06
CA LEU A 242 20.11 4.98 24.34
C LEU A 242 19.11 4.60 23.24
N THR A 243 17.86 4.35 23.62
CA THR A 243 16.75 4.23 22.66
C THR A 243 15.45 4.70 23.30
N PRO A 244 14.55 5.36 22.54
CA PRO A 244 13.25 5.76 23.07
C PRO A 244 12.40 4.56 23.55
N PRO A 245 11.63 4.69 24.64
CA PRO A 245 10.82 3.61 25.20
C PRO A 245 9.59 3.30 24.34
N THR A 246 9.13 2.05 24.32
CA THR A 246 7.98 1.61 23.49
C THR A 246 6.62 1.81 24.16
N ASN A 247 6.44 2.92 24.89
CA ASN A 247 5.30 3.16 25.79
C ASN A 247 4.09 3.84 25.10
N GLY A 248 3.81 3.52 23.83
CA GLY A 248 2.56 3.90 23.17
C GLY A 248 2.69 4.49 21.78
N THR A 249 3.68 5.36 21.54
CA THR A 249 3.91 6.03 20.25
C THR A 249 4.86 5.25 19.33
N ILE A 250 5.69 4.39 19.90
CA ILE A 250 6.76 3.69 19.17
C ILE A 250 6.44 2.22 19.06
N LEU A 251 6.61 1.67 17.85
CA LEU A 251 6.39 0.25 17.60
C LEU A 251 7.44 -0.60 18.35
N PRO A 252 7.04 -1.59 19.18
CA PRO A 252 7.96 -2.56 19.77
C PRO A 252 8.54 -3.47 18.69
N GLY A 253 9.71 -3.11 18.17
CA GLY A 253 10.42 -3.85 17.13
C GLY A 253 10.98 -5.18 17.64
N VAL A 254 10.75 -6.27 16.88
CA VAL A 254 11.36 -7.57 17.16
C VAL A 254 12.89 -7.48 17.04
N THR A 255 13.40 -6.79 16.01
CA THR A 255 14.82 -6.51 15.86
C THR A 255 15.34 -5.64 16.99
N ARG A 256 14.65 -4.54 17.34
CA ARG A 256 14.99 -3.67 18.48
C ARG A 256 15.18 -4.48 19.76
N LYS A 257 14.19 -5.31 20.13
CA LYS A 257 14.26 -6.17 21.32
C LYS A 257 15.48 -7.10 21.29
N SER A 258 15.76 -7.69 20.14
CA SER A 258 16.91 -8.59 19.98
C SER A 258 18.24 -7.85 20.15
N ILE A 259 18.34 -6.62 19.66
CA ILE A 259 19.53 -5.76 19.81
C ILE A 259 19.76 -5.36 21.26
N VAL A 260 18.70 -5.00 21.99
CA VAL A 260 18.79 -4.71 23.44
C VAL A 260 19.28 -5.94 24.21
N GLU A 261 18.74 -7.12 23.93
CA GLU A 261 19.17 -8.37 24.56
C GLU A 261 20.64 -8.70 24.28
N ILE A 262 21.10 -8.55 23.03
CA ILE A 262 22.51 -8.74 22.63
C ILE A 262 23.42 -7.73 23.33
N ALA A 263 23.04 -6.45 23.34
CA ALA A 263 23.83 -5.39 23.97
C ALA A 263 24.02 -5.63 25.47
N LEU A 264 22.95 -5.97 26.20
CA LEU A 264 23.01 -6.30 27.63
C LEU A 264 23.88 -7.54 27.89
N HIS A 265 23.80 -8.54 27.01
CA HIS A 265 24.64 -9.74 27.11
C HIS A 265 26.14 -9.41 26.96
N LEU A 266 26.48 -8.57 25.97
CA LEU A 266 27.81 -8.01 25.73
C LEU A 266 28.25 -6.98 26.78
N LYS A 267 27.49 -6.83 27.87
CA LYS A 267 27.76 -5.93 29.01
C LYS A 267 27.73 -4.44 28.66
N TYR A 268 27.14 -4.05 27.52
CA TYR A 268 26.83 -2.65 27.26
C TYR A 268 25.72 -2.17 28.19
N LYS A 269 25.83 -0.92 28.62
CA LYS A 269 24.73 -0.24 29.32
C LYS A 269 23.69 0.18 28.28
N VAL A 270 22.45 -0.26 28.48
CA VAL A 270 21.30 0.15 27.64
C VAL A 270 20.32 0.94 28.49
N GLU A 271 19.90 2.12 28.02
CA GLU A 271 18.87 2.94 28.66
C GLU A 271 17.69 3.16 27.71
N GLU A 272 16.51 2.73 28.15
CA GLU A 272 15.24 3.06 27.50
C GLU A 272 14.65 4.31 28.16
N ARG A 273 14.87 5.48 27.57
CA ARG A 273 14.40 6.77 28.08
C ARG A 273 14.07 7.73 26.94
N ASP A 274 13.35 8.81 27.25
CA ASP A 274 13.18 9.91 26.30
C ASP A 274 14.56 10.43 25.87
N VAL A 275 14.77 10.53 24.56
CA VAL A 275 16.04 10.92 23.95
C VAL A 275 15.88 12.31 23.35
N PRO A 276 16.38 13.37 24.00
CA PRO A 276 16.37 14.72 23.42
C PRO A 276 17.11 14.73 22.08
N LEU A 277 16.65 15.54 21.13
CA LEU A 277 17.30 15.69 19.83
C LEU A 277 18.80 16.04 19.96
N MET A 278 19.17 16.82 20.98
CA MET A 278 20.57 17.14 21.26
C MET A 278 21.44 15.93 21.56
N ASP A 279 20.90 14.86 22.15
CA ASP A 279 21.64 13.61 22.36
C ASP A 279 21.97 12.94 21.02
N VAL A 280 21.10 13.04 20.01
CA VAL A 280 21.38 12.57 18.64
C VAL A 280 22.44 13.43 17.97
N LEU A 281 22.36 14.76 18.10
CA LEU A 281 23.29 15.70 17.47
C LEU A 281 24.69 15.71 18.10
N THR A 282 24.86 15.08 19.26
CA THR A 282 26.15 14.97 19.98
C THR A 282 26.57 13.52 20.19
N ALA A 283 25.92 12.58 19.50
CA ALA A 283 26.17 11.16 19.63
C ALA A 283 27.54 10.76 19.06
N ASP A 284 28.14 9.73 19.66
CA ASP A 284 29.31 9.05 19.08
C ASP A 284 28.90 8.23 17.85
N GLU A 285 27.68 7.68 17.88
CA GLU A 285 27.10 6.90 16.79
C GLU A 285 25.57 6.90 16.84
N VAL A 286 24.92 6.77 15.69
CA VAL A 286 23.48 6.54 15.56
C VAL A 286 23.24 5.39 14.58
N PHE A 287 22.34 4.46 14.93
CA PHE A 287 21.95 3.37 14.05
C PHE A 287 20.45 3.06 14.15
N CYS A 288 19.90 2.47 13.10
CA CYS A 288 18.49 2.11 13.00
C CYS A 288 18.29 0.60 12.90
N THR A 289 17.13 0.12 13.36
CA THR A 289 16.79 -1.31 13.34
C THR A 289 15.37 -1.58 12.84
N GLY A 290 15.20 -2.65 12.06
CA GLY A 290 13.88 -3.06 11.56
C GLY A 290 13.94 -4.32 10.71
N THR A 291 12.78 -4.92 10.38
CA THR A 291 12.75 -6.14 9.55
C THR A 291 13.38 -5.90 8.18
N ALA A 292 13.00 -4.82 7.49
CA ALA A 292 13.49 -4.52 6.15
C ALA A 292 14.99 -4.19 6.17
N VAL A 293 15.36 -3.19 6.98
CA VAL A 293 16.71 -2.62 7.07
C VAL A 293 17.73 -3.48 7.84
N GLY A 294 17.29 -4.40 8.69
CA GLY A 294 18.19 -5.12 9.60
C GLY A 294 18.72 -4.18 10.68
N VAL A 295 20.03 -3.98 10.70
CA VAL A 295 20.74 -2.95 11.47
C VAL A 295 21.50 -2.09 10.46
N THR A 296 21.36 -0.77 10.53
CA THR A 296 22.00 0.14 9.58
C THR A 296 22.50 1.40 10.26
N ALA A 297 23.72 1.83 9.92
CA ALA A 297 24.32 3.03 10.48
C ALA A 297 23.69 4.30 9.88
N VAL A 298 23.63 5.37 10.67
CA VAL A 298 23.23 6.71 10.23
C VAL A 298 24.48 7.56 10.07
N ALA A 299 24.73 8.08 8.87
CA ALA A 299 25.87 8.93 8.56
C ALA A 299 25.69 10.34 9.13
N SER A 300 24.50 10.90 8.92
CA SER A 300 24.21 12.27 9.31
C SER A 300 22.75 12.49 9.60
N VAL A 301 22.49 13.46 10.47
CA VAL A 301 21.17 13.96 10.83
C VAL A 301 21.15 15.46 10.54
N THR A 302 20.15 15.91 9.77
CA THR A 302 19.98 17.32 9.43
C THR A 302 18.75 17.90 10.12
N HIS A 303 18.95 18.99 10.86
CA HIS A 303 17.90 19.74 11.56
C HIS A 303 18.00 21.22 11.21
N HIS A 304 16.90 21.83 10.73
CA HIS A 304 16.87 23.22 10.25
C HIS A 304 18.07 23.60 9.37
N ASP A 305 18.32 22.80 8.32
CA ASP A 305 19.42 22.94 7.36
C ASP A 305 20.84 22.79 7.94
N LYS A 306 20.98 22.56 9.25
CA LYS A 306 22.25 22.21 9.89
C LYS A 306 22.45 20.71 9.86
N ARG A 307 23.38 20.26 9.01
CA ARG A 307 23.81 18.86 8.93
C ARG A 307 24.82 18.54 10.04
N THR A 308 24.54 17.49 10.79
CA THR A 308 25.45 16.92 11.79
C THR A 308 25.88 15.54 11.34
N VAL A 309 27.18 15.32 11.19
CA VAL A 309 27.73 14.00 10.88
C VAL A 309 27.88 13.23 12.20
N VAL A 310 27.27 12.05 12.27
CA VAL A 310 27.23 11.20 13.47
C VAL A 310 27.98 9.87 13.28
N MET A 311 28.47 9.57 12.06
CA MET A 311 29.49 8.53 11.86
C MET A 311 30.90 9.13 11.88
N VAL A 312 31.77 8.59 12.74
CA VAL A 312 33.20 8.91 12.71
C VAL A 312 33.93 7.89 11.82
N SER A 313 34.49 8.35 10.71
CA SER A 313 35.26 7.56 9.72
C SER A 313 36.64 7.07 10.22
N LYS A 314 36.85 6.96 11.53
CA LYS A 314 38.03 6.32 12.12
C LYS A 314 37.59 5.39 13.24
N PRO A 315 37.76 4.06 13.10
CA PRO A 315 37.70 3.18 14.27
C PRO A 315 38.87 3.60 15.18
N ARG A 316 38.58 4.30 16.28
CA ARG A 316 39.57 4.42 17.35
C ARG A 316 39.71 3.03 17.94
N VAL A 317 40.92 2.49 17.75
CA VAL A 317 41.39 1.16 18.16
C VAL A 317 40.72 0.67 19.44
N SER A 318 39.99 -0.43 19.31
CA SER A 318 39.59 -1.30 20.41
C SER A 318 39.54 -2.71 19.83
N ILE A 319 40.09 -3.67 20.57
CA ILE A 319 40.24 -5.09 20.20
C ILE A 319 38.88 -5.78 19.95
N PHE A 320 37.76 -5.09 20.18
CA PHE A 320 36.41 -5.52 19.81
C PHE A 320 35.64 -4.54 18.92
N GLY A 321 36.20 -3.45 18.40
CA GLY A 321 35.46 -2.53 17.50
C GLY A 321 34.30 -1.76 18.17
N VAL A 322 33.70 -0.85 17.40
CA VAL A 322 32.58 0.02 17.82
C VAL A 322 31.38 -0.83 18.29
N PRO A 323 30.60 -0.44 19.32
CA PRO A 323 29.50 -1.26 19.86
C PRO A 323 28.52 -1.76 18.79
N SER A 324 28.22 -0.94 17.78
CA SER A 324 27.38 -1.33 16.66
C SER A 324 27.97 -2.46 15.81
N ALA A 325 29.28 -2.48 15.54
CA ALA A 325 29.91 -3.46 14.68
C ALA A 325 29.81 -4.87 15.29
N VAL A 326 30.09 -5.00 16.59
CA VAL A 326 29.95 -6.26 17.33
C VAL A 326 28.51 -6.74 17.37
N ILE A 327 27.59 -5.80 17.65
CA ILE A 327 26.15 -6.09 17.68
C ILE A 327 25.65 -6.51 16.30
N VAL A 328 26.13 -5.86 15.23
CA VAL A 328 25.80 -6.18 13.83
C VAL A 328 26.31 -7.57 13.46
N GLU A 329 27.56 -7.90 13.77
CA GLU A 329 28.15 -9.21 13.49
C GLU A 329 27.47 -10.33 14.28
N GLY A 330 27.26 -10.14 15.59
CA GLY A 330 26.52 -11.10 16.42
C GLY A 330 25.08 -11.31 15.93
N PHE A 331 24.39 -10.24 15.55
CA PHE A 331 23.06 -10.32 14.95
C PHE A 331 23.07 -11.03 13.58
N PHE A 332 24.10 -10.79 12.77
CA PHE A 332 24.29 -11.44 11.47
C PHE A 332 24.44 -12.96 11.63
N LEU A 333 25.29 -13.41 12.55
CA LEU A 333 25.54 -14.84 12.77
C LEU A 333 24.29 -15.59 13.26
N ILE A 334 23.51 -14.98 14.17
CA ILE A 334 22.23 -15.53 14.64
C ILE A 334 21.22 -15.62 13.49
N ARG A 335 21.15 -14.58 12.65
CA ARG A 335 20.18 -14.46 11.55
C ARG A 335 20.37 -15.51 10.46
N TRP A 336 21.61 -15.89 10.18
CA TRP A 336 21.97 -16.89 9.16
C TRP A 336 22.11 -18.31 9.72
N GLY A 337 21.91 -18.50 11.02
CA GLY A 337 21.97 -19.81 11.65
C GLY A 337 23.36 -20.39 11.78
N PHE A 338 24.39 -19.54 11.72
CA PHE A 338 25.77 -19.91 12.04
C PHE A 338 25.95 -20.13 13.55
N LEU A 339 25.09 -19.51 14.38
CA LEU A 339 25.06 -19.69 15.83
C LEU A 339 23.60 -19.83 16.30
N VAL A 340 23.33 -20.76 17.23
CA VAL A 340 22.12 -20.72 18.06
C VAL A 340 22.35 -19.65 19.13
N ALA A 341 21.31 -18.94 19.59
CA ALA A 341 21.47 -17.88 20.59
C ALA A 341 22.18 -18.34 21.89
N GLY A 342 22.21 -19.65 22.17
CA GLY A 342 23.01 -20.25 23.23
C GLY A 342 24.48 -20.50 22.88
N ASP A 343 24.83 -20.77 21.63
CA ASP A 343 26.20 -21.15 21.20
C ASP A 343 27.15 -19.95 21.06
N LEU A 344 26.59 -18.74 20.98
CA LEU A 344 27.36 -17.49 21.07
C LEU A 344 28.09 -17.42 22.45
N LEU A 345 27.54 -18.03 23.50
CA LEU A 345 28.16 -18.06 24.83
C LEU A 345 29.49 -18.82 24.83
N ASP A 346 29.56 -19.97 24.16
CA ASP A 346 30.75 -20.83 24.20
C ASP A 346 31.87 -20.25 23.32
N LEU A 347 31.53 -19.69 22.15
CA LEU A 347 32.49 -19.07 21.24
C LEU A 347 33.20 -17.84 21.86
N PHE A 348 32.48 -16.99 22.60
CA PHE A 348 33.07 -15.83 23.26
C PHE A 348 33.84 -16.19 24.54
N HIS A 349 33.45 -17.26 25.23
CA HIS A 349 34.24 -17.81 26.34
C HIS A 349 35.56 -18.43 25.86
N GLU A 350 35.57 -19.12 24.72
CA GLU A 350 36.80 -19.65 24.10
C GLU A 350 37.71 -18.56 23.54
N LEU A 351 37.16 -17.53 22.87
CA LEU A 351 37.95 -16.40 22.36
C LEU A 351 38.61 -15.56 23.46
N HIS A 352 38.04 -15.50 24.66
CA HIS A 352 38.68 -14.88 25.83
C HIS A 352 39.90 -15.65 26.37
N SER A 353 40.05 -16.94 25.98
CA SER A 353 41.10 -17.85 26.48
C SER A 353 42.26 -18.08 25.50
N LEU A 354 42.15 -17.61 24.25
CA LEU A 354 43.17 -17.74 23.22
C LEU A 354 44.12 -16.54 23.22
N HIS A 355 45.28 -16.67 23.87
CA HIS A 355 46.46 -15.89 23.49
C HIS A 355 46.95 -16.42 22.14
N ILE A 356 46.54 -15.80 21.04
CA ILE A 356 47.09 -16.12 19.72
C ILE A 356 48.39 -15.35 19.56
N ILE A 357 49.48 -16.10 19.54
CA ILE A 357 50.82 -15.72 19.13
C ILE A 357 50.75 -15.30 17.65
N GLU A 358 51.21 -14.08 17.35
CA GLU A 358 51.40 -13.60 15.98
C GLU A 358 52.40 -14.50 15.26
N GLU A 359 51.93 -15.36 14.35
CA GLU A 359 52.74 -15.94 13.28
C GLU A 359 51.80 -16.61 12.24
N ASP A 360 51.44 -15.90 11.17
CA ASP A 360 51.41 -16.48 9.81
C ASP A 360 51.37 -15.37 8.71
N PRO A 361 52.13 -15.50 7.60
CA PRO A 361 52.40 -14.46 6.61
C PRO A 361 51.49 -14.58 5.37
N PHE A 362 50.19 -14.43 5.54
CA PHE A 362 49.23 -14.25 4.44
C PHE A 362 48.72 -12.80 4.34
N THR A 363 49.65 -11.84 4.33
CA THR A 363 49.42 -10.50 3.79
C THR A 363 49.66 -10.55 2.28
N GLY A 364 48.67 -10.99 1.52
CA GLY A 364 48.73 -11.14 0.07
C GLY A 364 47.48 -10.65 -0.64
N GLY A 365 47.34 -9.33 -0.75
CA GLY A 365 46.67 -8.69 -1.88
C GLY A 365 45.14 -8.71 -1.96
N TYR A 366 44.48 -7.85 -1.19
CA TYR A 366 43.31 -7.11 -1.68
C TYR A 366 43.43 -5.65 -1.25
N SER A 367 44.13 -4.86 -2.05
CA SER A 367 44.11 -3.40 -1.97
C SER A 367 43.72 -2.80 -3.32
N PHE A 368 42.88 -1.78 -3.22
CA PHE A 368 42.42 -0.84 -4.25
C PHE A 368 41.33 -1.35 -5.20
N ILE A 369 40.07 -1.01 -4.91
CA ILE A 369 39.35 0.11 -5.55
C ILE A 369 38.60 0.85 -4.42
N PHE A 370 39.27 1.83 -3.81
CA PHE A 370 38.65 2.88 -2.99
C PHE A 370 38.81 4.18 -3.77
N GLU A 371 37.89 4.40 -4.70
CA GLU A 371 37.44 5.67 -5.27
C GLU A 371 36.73 5.32 -6.58
N ILE A 372 35.41 5.16 -6.50
CA ILE A 372 34.57 5.63 -7.59
C ILE A 372 33.84 6.82 -6.98
N ALA A 373 34.54 7.96 -6.98
CA ALA A 373 33.88 9.25 -6.89
C ALA A 373 32.90 9.32 -8.05
N ASP A 374 31.61 9.46 -7.73
CA ASP A 374 30.56 10.00 -8.59
C ASP A 374 30.77 9.78 -10.10
N VAL A 375 30.76 8.52 -10.55
CA VAL A 375 30.79 8.27 -12.00
C VAL A 375 29.37 8.47 -12.50
N GLN A 376 29.11 9.67 -13.03
CA GLN A 376 28.00 9.88 -13.93
C GLN A 376 28.08 8.83 -15.04
N GLU A 377 27.16 7.88 -15.01
CA GLU A 377 27.03 6.91 -16.08
C GLU A 377 26.70 7.66 -17.39
N PRO A 378 27.55 7.55 -18.42
CA PRO A 378 27.33 8.26 -19.67
C PRO A 378 26.04 7.73 -20.32
N SER A 379 25.06 8.60 -20.52
CA SER A 379 23.74 8.26 -21.09
C SER A 379 23.77 7.80 -22.56
N SER A 380 24.94 7.72 -23.19
CA SER A 380 25.10 7.22 -24.56
C SER A 380 26.54 6.73 -24.81
N PHE A 381 26.69 5.80 -25.76
CA PHE A 381 27.98 5.29 -26.20
C PHE A 381 28.96 6.39 -26.65
N ARG A 382 28.49 7.45 -27.34
CA ARG A 382 29.36 8.58 -27.74
C ARG A 382 29.95 9.35 -26.55
N LYS A 383 29.19 9.45 -25.46
CA LYS A 383 29.66 10.10 -24.23
C LYS A 383 30.58 9.16 -23.44
N ALA A 384 30.33 7.85 -23.49
CA ALA A 384 31.21 6.84 -22.91
C ALA A 384 32.55 6.76 -23.65
N SER A 385 32.53 6.86 -24.98
CA SER A 385 33.71 6.74 -25.84
C SER A 385 34.67 7.95 -25.75
N THR A 386 34.33 9.01 -25.01
CA THR A 386 35.23 10.13 -24.73
C THR A 386 35.82 10.08 -23.32
N ILE A 387 35.40 9.12 -22.49
CA ILE A 387 35.85 8.97 -21.11
C ILE A 387 36.93 7.87 -21.05
N PRO A 388 38.19 8.18 -20.68
CA PRO A 388 39.30 7.22 -20.75
C PRO A 388 39.10 5.94 -19.95
N GLN A 389 38.41 6.04 -18.80
CA GLN A 389 38.11 4.91 -17.93
C GLN A 389 37.16 3.92 -18.60
N TRP A 390 36.12 4.42 -19.27
CA TRP A 390 35.17 3.59 -20.03
C TRP A 390 35.83 2.96 -21.26
N GLN A 391 36.75 3.68 -21.92
CA GLN A 391 37.55 3.12 -23.01
C GLN A 391 38.42 1.95 -22.52
N ALA A 392 39.07 2.10 -21.36
CA ALA A 392 39.88 1.03 -20.76
C ALA A 392 39.03 -0.20 -20.42
N THR A 393 37.87 -0.02 -19.78
CA THR A 393 36.97 -1.13 -19.45
C THR A 393 36.43 -1.84 -20.70
N MET A 394 36.08 -1.08 -21.76
CA MET A 394 35.66 -1.66 -23.04
C MET A 394 36.79 -2.46 -23.70
N GLN A 395 38.05 -2.01 -23.55
CA GLN A 395 39.23 -2.71 -24.06
C GLN A 395 39.50 -4.01 -23.29
N ASP A 396 39.35 -3.99 -21.96
CA ASP A 396 39.53 -5.19 -21.13
C ASP A 396 38.49 -6.28 -21.48
N GLU A 397 37.23 -5.89 -21.69
CA GLU A 397 36.17 -6.81 -22.11
C GLU A 397 36.45 -7.34 -23.53
N TYR A 398 36.90 -6.48 -24.44
CA TYR A 398 37.30 -6.85 -25.80
C TYR A 398 38.45 -7.88 -25.80
N ASP A 399 39.48 -7.67 -24.99
CA ASP A 399 40.63 -8.56 -24.89
C ASP A 399 40.23 -9.90 -24.25
N SER A 400 39.32 -9.89 -23.28
CA SER A 400 38.71 -11.09 -22.69
C SER A 400 37.95 -11.92 -23.74
N LEU A 401 37.12 -11.27 -24.57
CA LEU A 401 36.36 -11.94 -25.63
C LEU A 401 37.28 -12.54 -26.71
N LYS A 402 38.38 -11.86 -27.04
CA LYS A 402 39.42 -12.38 -27.94
C LYS A 402 40.15 -13.59 -27.35
N ALA A 403 40.52 -13.53 -26.07
CA ALA A 403 41.26 -14.60 -25.40
C ALA A 403 40.44 -15.89 -25.29
N GLN A 404 39.12 -15.79 -25.19
CA GLN A 404 38.21 -16.94 -25.09
C GLN A 404 37.84 -17.55 -26.45
N GLY A 405 38.19 -16.90 -27.58
CA GLY A 405 37.89 -17.40 -28.92
C GLY A 405 36.39 -17.48 -29.25
N THR A 406 35.55 -16.79 -28.48
CA THR A 406 34.09 -16.89 -28.54
C THR A 406 33.50 -16.13 -29.73
N TRP A 407 34.24 -15.17 -30.31
CA TRP A 407 33.79 -14.31 -31.41
C TRP A 407 34.90 -14.12 -32.45
N VAL A 408 34.52 -14.03 -33.73
CA VAL A 408 35.40 -13.52 -34.80
C VAL A 408 35.09 -12.05 -35.00
N LEU A 409 36.07 -11.20 -34.73
CA LEU A 409 35.95 -9.75 -34.94
C LEU A 409 36.14 -9.40 -36.40
N VAL A 410 35.10 -8.81 -36.99
CA VAL A 410 35.11 -8.30 -38.37
C VAL A 410 35.19 -6.77 -38.30
N HIS A 411 36.12 -6.16 -39.05
CA HIS A 411 36.20 -4.71 -39.11
C HIS A 411 34.92 -4.15 -39.76
N LEU A 412 34.26 -3.23 -39.05
CA LEU A 412 33.13 -2.48 -39.60
C LEU A 412 33.68 -1.62 -40.76
N PRO A 413 33.14 -1.72 -41.99
CA PRO A 413 33.57 -0.88 -43.10
C PRO A 413 33.41 0.61 -42.72
N GLU A 414 34.41 1.45 -43.02
CA GLU A 414 34.54 2.83 -42.52
C GLU A 414 33.34 3.75 -42.86
N ASP A 415 32.46 3.31 -43.76
CA ASP A 415 31.36 4.11 -44.31
C ASP A 415 29.94 3.63 -43.91
N ARG A 416 29.78 2.67 -42.97
CA ARG A 416 28.44 2.07 -42.70
C ARG A 416 28.06 1.98 -41.22
N ALA A 417 27.02 2.71 -40.80
CA ALA A 417 26.10 2.22 -39.79
C ALA A 417 25.19 1.18 -40.45
N ILE A 418 25.61 -0.09 -40.56
CA ILE A 418 25.11 -1.02 -41.59
C ILE A 418 23.57 -1.09 -41.67
N VAL A 419 22.85 -1.32 -40.57
CA VAL A 419 21.36 -1.36 -40.59
C VAL A 419 20.75 0.01 -40.94
N GLY A 420 21.30 1.11 -40.42
CA GLY A 420 20.88 2.47 -40.75
C GLY A 420 21.21 2.90 -42.19
N ALA A 421 22.31 2.40 -42.75
CA ALA A 421 22.80 2.66 -44.10
C ALA A 421 21.97 1.90 -45.16
N LEU A 422 21.28 0.81 -44.76
CA LEU A 422 20.27 0.16 -45.58
C LEU A 422 18.92 0.91 -45.56
N GLY A 423 18.84 2.09 -44.93
CA GLY A 423 17.64 2.93 -44.90
C GLY A 423 16.62 2.57 -43.81
N PHE A 424 17.01 1.76 -42.82
CA PHE A 424 16.18 1.47 -41.66
C PHE A 424 16.37 2.51 -40.55
N CYS A 425 15.27 2.88 -39.90
CA CYS A 425 15.25 3.70 -38.70
C CYS A 425 14.90 2.84 -37.49
N ALA A 426 15.61 3.01 -36.36
CA ALA A 426 15.22 2.36 -35.12
C ALA A 426 13.85 2.87 -34.64
N SER A 427 13.03 1.96 -34.11
CA SER A 427 11.74 2.28 -33.52
C SER A 427 11.92 3.05 -32.23
N ALA A 428 11.03 4.03 -31.99
CA ALA A 428 10.98 4.75 -30.72
C ALA A 428 10.43 3.87 -29.57
N SER A 429 9.75 2.76 -29.90
CA SER A 429 9.11 1.87 -28.92
C SER A 429 9.97 0.68 -28.49
N ASP A 430 10.96 0.28 -29.31
CA ASP A 430 11.86 -0.84 -29.01
C ASP A 430 13.19 -0.66 -29.76
N THR A 431 14.31 -0.67 -29.04
CA THR A 431 15.66 -0.42 -29.58
C THR A 431 16.19 -1.54 -30.47
N SER A 432 15.58 -2.73 -30.41
CA SER A 432 15.90 -3.89 -31.27
C SER A 432 15.06 -3.93 -32.55
N LEU A 433 14.07 -3.05 -32.68
CA LEU A 433 13.15 -3.00 -33.81
C LEU A 433 13.54 -1.89 -34.79
N PHE A 434 13.72 -2.24 -36.05
CA PHE A 434 14.11 -1.34 -37.13
C PHE A 434 13.04 -1.35 -38.21
N VAL A 435 12.69 -0.16 -38.73
CA VAL A 435 11.64 0.02 -39.74
C VAL A 435 12.18 0.82 -40.91
N LYS A 436 12.00 0.31 -42.12
CA LYS A 436 12.30 0.98 -43.39
C LYS A 436 11.02 1.13 -44.19
N GLN A 437 10.77 2.34 -44.69
CA GLN A 437 9.67 2.62 -45.59
C GLN A 437 10.23 2.80 -47.01
N ASP A 438 9.72 2.02 -47.96
CA ASP A 438 10.15 2.03 -49.35
C ASP A 438 8.91 2.20 -50.26
N GLY A 439 8.59 3.45 -50.58
CA GLY A 439 7.33 3.81 -51.22
C GLY A 439 6.12 3.54 -50.31
N SER A 440 5.17 2.72 -50.79
CA SER A 440 4.01 2.26 -50.00
C SER A 440 4.31 1.01 -49.16
N ASP A 441 5.48 0.39 -49.35
CA ASP A 441 5.85 -0.83 -48.66
C ASP A 441 6.57 -0.54 -47.34
N ILE A 442 6.28 -1.34 -46.32
CA ILE A 442 6.92 -1.27 -45.00
C ILE A 442 7.75 -2.53 -44.83
N ILE A 443 9.00 -2.36 -44.42
CA ILE A 443 9.91 -3.46 -44.07
C ILE A 443 10.28 -3.29 -42.61
N ILE A 444 10.12 -4.36 -41.83
CA ILE A 444 10.40 -4.41 -40.40
C ILE A 444 11.47 -5.47 -40.17
N LEU A 445 12.52 -5.08 -39.47
CA LEU A 445 13.63 -5.93 -39.08
C LEU A 445 13.71 -5.90 -37.55
N LEU A 446 13.56 -7.06 -36.91
CA LEU A 446 13.78 -7.23 -35.47
C LEU A 446 15.09 -7.98 -35.27
N LEU A 447 16.01 -7.37 -34.52
CA LEU A 447 17.33 -7.93 -34.23
C LEU A 447 17.41 -8.34 -32.76
N TYR A 448 17.58 -9.63 -32.50
CA TYR A 448 17.75 -10.17 -31.16
C TYR A 448 19.07 -10.94 -31.06
N VAL A 449 20.08 -10.30 -30.47
CA VAL A 449 21.45 -10.84 -30.38
C VAL A 449 21.99 -11.19 -31.78
N ASP A 450 22.05 -12.48 -32.12
CA ASP A 450 22.49 -13.04 -33.40
C ASP A 450 21.33 -13.45 -34.33
N ASP A 451 20.08 -13.48 -33.85
CA ASP A 451 18.89 -13.81 -34.62
C ASP A 451 18.25 -12.56 -35.27
N ILE A 452 17.90 -12.67 -36.55
CA ILE A 452 17.25 -11.60 -37.33
C ILE A 452 15.89 -12.09 -37.84
N ILE A 453 14.83 -11.34 -37.53
CA ILE A 453 13.51 -11.54 -38.15
C ILE A 453 13.24 -10.36 -39.07
N VAL A 454 13.00 -10.65 -40.35
CA VAL A 454 12.59 -9.65 -41.35
C VAL A 454 11.19 -9.97 -41.84
N THR A 455 10.32 -8.95 -41.87
CA THR A 455 9.00 -9.02 -42.50
C THR A 455 8.73 -7.79 -43.34
N SER A 456 7.92 -7.91 -44.38
CA SER A 456 7.56 -6.80 -45.27
C SER A 456 6.16 -6.99 -45.83
N SER A 457 5.51 -5.89 -46.21
CA SER A 457 4.30 -5.92 -47.06
C SER A 457 4.57 -6.50 -48.45
N ASN A 458 5.84 -6.66 -48.85
CA ASN A 458 6.25 -7.19 -50.14
C ASN A 458 7.38 -8.23 -49.99
N SER A 459 7.09 -9.49 -50.35
CA SER A 459 8.03 -10.60 -50.18
C SER A 459 9.34 -10.46 -50.98
N MET A 460 9.34 -9.75 -52.11
CA MET A 460 10.56 -9.48 -52.88
C MET A 460 11.52 -8.55 -52.13
N LYS A 461 10.99 -7.64 -51.30
CA LYS A 461 11.79 -6.72 -50.48
C LYS A 461 12.48 -7.43 -49.31
N ILE A 462 11.90 -8.51 -48.79
CA ILE A 462 12.54 -9.35 -47.75
C ILE A 462 13.83 -9.97 -48.31
N GLN A 463 13.76 -10.53 -49.52
CA GLN A 463 14.93 -11.14 -50.17
C GLN A 463 16.02 -10.12 -50.50
N GLY A 464 15.64 -8.90 -50.90
CA GLY A 464 16.60 -7.80 -51.08
C GLY A 464 17.36 -7.47 -49.80
N VAL A 465 16.66 -7.38 -48.65
CA VAL A 465 17.30 -7.11 -47.35
C VAL A 465 18.20 -8.25 -46.90
N ILE A 466 17.79 -9.51 -47.09
CA ILE A 466 18.63 -10.68 -46.78
C ILE A 466 19.91 -10.65 -47.62
N GLN A 467 19.80 -10.33 -48.92
CA GLN A 467 20.96 -10.26 -49.80
C GLN A 467 21.92 -9.12 -49.41
N GLU A 468 21.41 -7.91 -49.17
CA GLU A 468 22.19 -6.76 -48.70
C GLU A 468 22.91 -7.04 -47.37
N LEU A 469 22.27 -7.77 -46.44
CA LEU A 469 22.89 -8.18 -45.18
C LEU A 469 23.96 -9.27 -45.39
N SER A 470 23.72 -10.23 -46.29
CA SER A 470 24.65 -11.34 -46.58
C SER A 470 25.96 -10.91 -47.25
N GLU A 471 25.98 -9.74 -47.89
CA GLU A 471 27.20 -9.13 -48.42
C GLU A 471 28.16 -8.65 -47.32
N VAL A 472 27.63 -8.46 -46.10
CA VAL A 472 28.36 -7.85 -44.97
C VAL A 472 28.54 -8.81 -43.80
N PHE A 473 27.58 -9.72 -43.58
CA PHE A 473 27.56 -10.66 -42.47
C PHE A 473 27.45 -12.10 -42.97
N ASP A 474 28.14 -13.02 -42.31
CA ASP A 474 27.95 -14.46 -42.53
C ASP A 474 26.57 -14.85 -41.96
N LEU A 475 25.62 -15.07 -42.86
CA LEU A 475 24.20 -15.24 -42.53
C LEU A 475 23.66 -16.49 -43.18
N LYS A 476 22.78 -17.17 -42.45
CA LYS A 476 22.04 -18.33 -42.94
C LYS A 476 20.55 -17.99 -42.98
N ASP A 477 19.98 -17.92 -44.19
CA ASP A 477 18.53 -17.79 -44.34
C ASP A 477 17.84 -19.09 -43.88
N MET A 478 17.06 -18.98 -42.81
CA MET A 478 16.27 -20.08 -42.24
C MET A 478 14.87 -20.18 -42.87
N GLY A 479 14.58 -19.32 -43.85
CA GLY A 479 13.30 -19.24 -44.55
C GLY A 479 12.18 -18.72 -43.65
N LYS A 480 10.96 -19.21 -43.89
CA LYS A 480 9.78 -18.77 -43.14
C LYS A 480 9.94 -19.08 -41.65
N LEU A 481 9.67 -18.09 -40.80
CA LEU A 481 9.83 -18.20 -39.35
C LEU A 481 8.95 -19.31 -38.78
N THR A 482 9.52 -20.48 -38.54
CA THR A 482 8.81 -21.65 -37.98
C THR A 482 9.11 -21.88 -36.51
N TYR A 483 10.17 -21.25 -36.00
CA TYR A 483 10.60 -21.36 -34.61
C TYR A 483 11.39 -20.12 -34.19
N PHE A 484 11.10 -19.56 -33.01
CA PHE A 484 11.83 -18.44 -32.44
C PHE A 484 11.75 -18.47 -30.90
N LEU A 485 12.88 -18.46 -30.20
CA LEU A 485 12.95 -18.44 -28.72
C LEU A 485 12.03 -19.46 -28.02
N GLY A 486 11.96 -20.69 -28.54
CA GLY A 486 11.12 -21.75 -27.96
C GLY A 486 9.65 -21.73 -28.41
N LEU A 487 9.23 -20.74 -29.21
CA LEU A 487 7.91 -20.65 -29.82
C LEU A 487 7.95 -21.24 -31.22
N GLN A 488 7.13 -22.26 -31.47
CA GLN A 488 6.88 -22.81 -32.79
C GLN A 488 5.73 -22.07 -33.46
N ILE A 489 5.95 -21.63 -34.69
CA ILE A 489 4.99 -20.87 -35.49
C ILE A 489 4.53 -21.74 -36.66
N GLN A 490 3.23 -21.94 -36.76
CA GLN A 490 2.57 -22.67 -37.84
C GLN A 490 1.67 -21.73 -38.62
N TYR A 491 1.87 -21.67 -39.93
CA TYR A 491 1.01 -20.87 -40.81
C TYR A 491 -0.04 -21.77 -41.42
N LYS A 492 -1.31 -21.42 -41.24
CA LYS A 492 -2.43 -22.14 -41.81
C LYS A 492 -2.75 -21.62 -43.22
N ASP A 493 -3.32 -22.48 -44.05
CA ASP A 493 -3.64 -22.15 -45.45
C ASP A 493 -4.65 -20.99 -45.60
N ASN A 494 -5.38 -20.66 -44.53
CA ASN A 494 -6.31 -19.52 -44.47
C ASN A 494 -5.64 -18.20 -44.05
N GLY A 495 -4.32 -18.17 -43.87
CA GLY A 495 -3.56 -16.99 -43.46
C GLY A 495 -3.36 -16.84 -41.95
N ASP A 496 -4.01 -17.68 -41.13
CA ASP A 496 -3.85 -17.62 -39.67
C ASP A 496 -2.45 -18.11 -39.25
N ILE A 497 -1.93 -17.47 -38.20
CA ILE A 497 -0.69 -17.90 -37.54
C ILE A 497 -1.08 -18.59 -36.23
N PHE A 498 -0.59 -19.81 -36.02
CA PHE A 498 -0.77 -20.58 -34.81
C PHE A 498 0.58 -20.76 -34.11
N VAL A 499 0.73 -20.13 -32.95
CA VAL A 499 1.95 -20.18 -32.14
C VAL A 499 1.77 -21.20 -31.01
N ASN A 500 2.71 -22.11 -30.83
CA ASN A 500 2.67 -23.10 -29.77
C ASN A 500 4.09 -23.47 -29.30
N GLN A 501 4.24 -24.06 -28.11
CA GLN A 501 5.54 -24.47 -27.56
C GLN A 501 5.70 -25.99 -27.50
N SER A 502 4.91 -26.74 -28.28
CA SER A 502 4.82 -28.20 -28.14
C SER A 502 6.17 -28.88 -28.36
N LYS A 503 6.95 -28.39 -29.32
CA LYS A 503 8.30 -28.91 -29.58
C LYS A 503 9.25 -28.60 -28.42
N TYR A 504 9.31 -27.35 -27.94
CA TYR A 504 10.13 -26.98 -26.78
C TYR A 504 9.83 -27.86 -25.55
N ILE A 505 8.54 -28.08 -25.27
CA ILE A 505 8.09 -28.92 -24.15
C ILE A 505 8.52 -30.37 -24.36
N LYS A 506 8.40 -30.91 -25.58
CA LYS A 506 8.85 -32.27 -25.90
C LYS A 506 10.37 -32.42 -25.82
N ASP A 507 11.11 -31.44 -26.30
CA ASP A 507 12.57 -31.41 -26.25
C ASP A 507 13.04 -31.32 -24.79
N LEU A 508 12.31 -30.56 -23.95
CA LEU A 508 12.54 -30.51 -22.51
C LEU A 508 12.29 -31.90 -21.89
N ILE A 509 11.11 -32.50 -22.13
CA ILE A 509 10.74 -33.85 -21.66
C ILE A 509 11.79 -34.90 -22.06
N HIS A 510 12.25 -34.85 -23.31
CA HIS A 510 13.29 -35.74 -23.83
C HIS A 510 14.64 -35.49 -23.15
N LYS A 511 15.04 -34.23 -22.97
CA LYS A 511 16.27 -33.85 -22.27
C LYS A 511 16.29 -34.33 -20.82
N VAL A 512 15.12 -34.42 -20.17
CA VAL A 512 15.01 -34.97 -18.80
C VAL A 512 14.81 -36.49 -18.77
N GLY A 513 14.76 -37.17 -19.93
CA GLY A 513 14.64 -38.64 -20.02
C GLY A 513 13.30 -39.21 -19.55
N ILE A 514 12.22 -38.41 -19.62
CA ILE A 514 10.87 -38.77 -19.11
C ILE A 514 9.84 -38.97 -20.23
N GLU A 515 10.28 -39.18 -21.47
CA GLU A 515 9.42 -39.37 -22.64
C GLU A 515 8.49 -40.60 -22.57
N THR A 516 8.78 -41.56 -21.69
CA THR A 516 7.97 -42.76 -21.47
C THR A 516 6.95 -42.61 -20.34
N CYS A 517 6.96 -41.48 -19.61
CA CYS A 517 6.01 -41.24 -18.53
C CYS A 517 4.58 -41.08 -19.08
N LYS A 518 3.61 -41.69 -18.40
CA LYS A 518 2.19 -41.57 -18.77
C LYS A 518 1.76 -40.10 -18.65
N PRO A 519 1.32 -39.45 -19.74
CA PRO A 519 0.82 -38.09 -19.67
C PRO A 519 -0.46 -38.05 -18.83
N ALA A 520 -0.55 -37.12 -17.89
CA ALA A 520 -1.77 -36.83 -17.14
C ALA A 520 -2.46 -35.60 -17.76
N PRO A 521 -3.76 -35.67 -18.10
CA PRO A 521 -4.48 -34.50 -18.55
C PRO A 521 -4.64 -33.51 -17.39
N THR A 522 -4.07 -32.32 -17.52
CA THR A 522 -4.36 -31.17 -16.64
C THR A 522 -5.74 -30.61 -17.00
N PRO A 523 -6.50 -30.04 -16.04
CA PRO A 523 -7.92 -29.83 -16.23
C PRO A 523 -8.18 -28.61 -17.14
N CYS A 524 -8.52 -28.90 -18.40
CA CYS A 524 -9.50 -28.12 -19.15
C CYS A 524 -10.69 -29.05 -19.41
N LYS A 525 -11.92 -28.59 -19.13
CA LYS A 525 -13.12 -29.44 -19.25
C LYS A 525 -13.23 -30.01 -20.67
N PRO A 526 -13.40 -31.34 -20.86
CA PRO A 526 -13.72 -31.89 -22.16
C PRO A 526 -15.00 -31.25 -22.71
N HIS A 527 -15.00 -30.90 -24.01
CA HIS A 527 -16.09 -30.21 -24.75
C HIS A 527 -16.19 -28.69 -24.64
N HIS A 528 -15.19 -27.98 -24.11
CA HIS A 528 -15.12 -26.52 -24.33
C HIS A 528 -14.65 -26.23 -25.76
N GLN A 529 -15.61 -25.90 -26.64
CA GLN A 529 -15.32 -25.48 -28.01
C GLN A 529 -14.66 -24.09 -27.98
N LEU A 530 -13.35 -24.02 -28.19
CA LEU A 530 -12.64 -22.77 -28.47
C LEU A 530 -13.02 -22.34 -29.90
N VAL A 531 -14.21 -21.77 -30.08
CA VAL A 531 -14.66 -21.33 -31.40
C VAL A 531 -13.95 -20.03 -31.75
N CYS A 532 -12.99 -20.12 -32.68
CA CYS A 532 -12.62 -19.00 -33.53
C CYS A 532 -13.80 -18.75 -34.47
N LYS A 533 -14.68 -17.78 -34.14
CA LYS A 533 -15.73 -17.37 -35.08
C LYS A 533 -15.04 -16.75 -36.31
N LYS A 534 -15.03 -17.49 -37.41
CA LYS A 534 -14.79 -16.96 -38.75
C LYS A 534 -15.76 -15.80 -38.99
N VAL A 535 -15.23 -14.59 -39.09
CA VAL A 535 -15.99 -13.46 -39.63
C VAL A 535 -16.01 -13.64 -41.15
N SER A 536 -17.15 -14.04 -41.67
CA SER A 536 -17.44 -13.96 -43.10
C SER A 536 -17.53 -12.48 -43.48
N LEU A 537 -16.67 -12.04 -44.40
CA LEU A 537 -16.79 -10.75 -45.08
C LEU A 537 -18.11 -10.71 -45.84
N HIS A 538 -19.11 -10.05 -45.28
CA HIS A 538 -20.28 -9.58 -46.02
C HIS A 538 -20.30 -8.06 -46.03
N ARG A 539 -20.47 -7.54 -47.25
CA ARG A 539 -20.42 -6.12 -47.60
C ARG A 539 -21.47 -5.32 -46.82
N ALA A 540 -21.01 -4.18 -46.31
CA ALA A 540 -21.70 -2.93 -45.98
C ALA A 540 -23.24 -2.95 -45.85
N SER A 541 -23.72 -2.69 -44.64
CA SER A 541 -24.90 -1.83 -44.40
C SER A 541 -24.71 -1.04 -43.10
N LYS A 542 -25.13 0.24 -43.14
CA LYS A 542 -25.05 1.20 -42.03
C LYS A 542 -26.15 0.90 -41.01
N GLU A 543 -25.81 0.45 -39.82
CA GLU A 543 -26.53 0.65 -38.54
C GLU A 543 -25.75 0.00 -37.37
N PRO A 544 -25.75 0.57 -36.14
CA PRO A 544 -24.96 0.04 -35.03
C PRO A 544 -25.61 -1.22 -34.42
N PRO A 545 -24.83 -2.26 -34.04
CA PRO A 545 -25.39 -3.50 -33.51
C PRO A 545 -25.68 -3.39 -32.00
N ASN A 546 -26.91 -3.78 -31.63
CA ASN A 546 -27.32 -4.08 -30.26
C ASN A 546 -26.48 -5.25 -29.70
N PHE A 547 -25.84 -5.03 -28.54
CA PHE A 547 -25.20 -6.09 -27.77
C PHE A 547 -26.29 -6.96 -27.09
N LEU A 548 -26.18 -8.28 -27.26
CA LEU A 548 -27.04 -9.27 -26.60
C LEU A 548 -26.87 -9.18 -25.07
N TYR A 549 -27.92 -8.79 -24.38
CA TYR A 549 -28.09 -8.98 -22.94
C TYR A 549 -28.25 -10.48 -22.66
N ILE A 550 -27.40 -11.05 -21.81
CA ILE A 550 -27.78 -12.23 -21.02
C ILE A 550 -28.58 -11.67 -19.85
N SER A 551 -29.91 -11.73 -19.93
CA SER A 551 -30.78 -11.38 -18.80
C SER A 551 -30.60 -12.43 -17.70
N HIS A 552 -30.00 -12.02 -16.58
CA HIS A 552 -30.21 -12.70 -15.32
C HIS A 552 -31.63 -12.34 -14.82
N GLU A 553 -32.65 -13.05 -15.29
CA GLU A 553 -34.05 -12.93 -14.83
C GLU A 553 -34.24 -13.18 -13.31
N ALA A 554 -33.18 -13.59 -12.59
CA ALA A 554 -33.22 -13.83 -11.15
C ALA A 554 -33.16 -12.56 -10.29
N ASP A 555 -32.55 -11.45 -10.78
CA ASP A 555 -32.30 -10.25 -9.96
C ASP A 555 -33.40 -9.17 -10.05
N GLU A 556 -34.25 -9.19 -11.08
CA GLU A 556 -35.36 -8.21 -11.19
C GLU A 556 -36.41 -8.36 -10.08
N LYS A 557 -36.58 -9.58 -9.52
CA LYS A 557 -37.60 -9.85 -8.49
C LYS A 557 -37.28 -9.29 -7.10
N HIS A 558 -36.04 -8.90 -6.81
CA HIS A 558 -35.62 -8.54 -5.44
C HIS A 558 -35.98 -7.12 -5.01
N VAL A 559 -35.95 -6.14 -5.92
CA VAL A 559 -36.32 -4.75 -5.60
C VAL A 559 -37.84 -4.62 -5.42
N ASP A 560 -38.61 -5.28 -6.29
CA ASP A 560 -40.09 -5.23 -6.25
C ASP A 560 -40.68 -5.92 -5.01
N ALA A 561 -39.91 -6.81 -4.37
CA ALA A 561 -40.26 -7.46 -3.10
C ALA A 561 -39.71 -6.72 -1.85
N MET A 562 -38.97 -5.61 -2.02
CA MET A 562 -38.32 -4.90 -0.91
C MET A 562 -39.34 -4.18 -0.03
N ASN A 563 -39.29 -4.42 1.28
CA ASN A 563 -40.08 -3.66 2.25
C ASN A 563 -39.31 -2.40 2.69
N TRP A 564 -39.55 -1.29 1.98
CA TRP A 564 -38.90 -0.01 2.24
C TRP A 564 -39.10 0.53 3.67
N ASP A 565 -40.20 0.18 4.33
CA ASP A 565 -40.49 0.60 5.72
C ASP A 565 -39.62 -0.12 6.77
N LYS A 566 -38.96 -1.21 6.39
CA LYS A 566 -38.05 -1.98 7.25
C LYS A 566 -36.58 -1.84 6.85
N LEU A 567 -36.25 -0.83 6.03
CA LEU A 567 -34.86 -0.56 5.69
C LEU A 567 -34.06 -0.20 6.94
N GLU A 568 -33.03 -1.00 7.21
CA GLU A 568 -32.04 -0.72 8.25
C GLU A 568 -30.80 -0.06 7.65
N PHE A 569 -29.92 0.43 8.51
CA PHE A 569 -28.61 0.93 8.08
C PHE A 569 -27.66 -0.26 7.90
N GLY A 570 -27.58 -0.79 6.68
CA GLY A 570 -26.78 -1.96 6.34
C GLY A 570 -26.32 -1.96 4.89
N VAL A 571 -25.44 -2.91 4.54
CA VAL A 571 -24.97 -3.09 3.16
C VAL A 571 -25.95 -4.00 2.43
N ILE A 572 -26.66 -3.43 1.45
CA ILE A 572 -27.44 -4.14 0.45
C ILE A 572 -26.78 -3.84 -0.90
N PRO A 573 -26.10 -4.82 -1.52
CA PRO A 573 -25.51 -4.65 -2.84
C PRO A 573 -26.56 -4.17 -3.86
N THR A 574 -26.25 -3.10 -4.59
CA THR A 574 -27.01 -2.66 -5.76
C THR A 574 -26.49 -3.33 -7.02
N ASP A 575 -27.07 -3.03 -8.18
CA ASP A 575 -26.74 -3.74 -9.43
C ASP A 575 -25.38 -3.35 -9.99
N TYR A 576 -25.05 -2.06 -9.90
CA TYR A 576 -23.86 -1.48 -10.55
C TYR A 576 -22.98 -0.71 -9.57
N MET A 577 -21.70 -0.66 -9.91
CA MET A 577 -20.68 0.21 -9.34
C MET A 577 -19.93 0.93 -10.47
N TYR A 578 -19.31 2.07 -10.17
CA TYR A 578 -18.48 2.81 -11.14
C TYR A 578 -17.01 2.66 -10.79
N ILE A 579 -16.15 2.39 -11.77
CA ILE A 579 -14.70 2.16 -11.58
C ILE A 579 -13.90 3.05 -12.51
N MET A 580 -12.83 3.65 -11.97
CA MET A 580 -11.85 4.41 -12.72
C MET A 580 -10.46 4.13 -12.16
N ILE A 581 -9.49 3.89 -13.03
CA ILE A 581 -8.12 3.49 -12.67
C ILE A 581 -7.14 4.55 -13.17
N CYS A 582 -6.10 4.81 -12.39
CA CYS A 582 -5.01 5.72 -12.72
C CYS A 582 -3.67 5.10 -12.32
N SER A 583 -2.71 5.06 -13.25
CA SER A 583 -1.33 4.71 -12.94
C SER A 583 -0.62 5.89 -12.26
N ASP A 584 0.41 5.62 -11.47
CA ASP A 584 1.21 6.68 -10.86
C ASP A 584 1.85 7.59 -11.92
N GLY A 585 1.81 8.91 -11.69
CA GLY A 585 2.26 9.94 -12.64
C GLY A 585 1.30 10.24 -13.80
N GLU A 586 0.15 9.56 -13.90
CA GLU A 586 -0.86 9.79 -14.94
C GLU A 586 -2.08 10.57 -14.40
N ASN A 587 -2.98 10.96 -15.31
CA ASN A 587 -4.30 11.49 -14.98
C ASN A 587 -5.34 10.39 -15.04
N PHE A 588 -6.41 10.52 -14.25
CA PHE A 588 -7.54 9.61 -14.34
C PHE A 588 -8.15 9.64 -15.75
N SER A 589 -8.24 8.46 -16.37
CA SER A 589 -8.91 8.23 -17.65
C SER A 589 -10.43 8.15 -17.47
N GLN A 590 -11.18 7.98 -18.57
CA GLN A 590 -12.63 7.77 -18.47
C GLN A 590 -12.93 6.42 -17.80
N GLY A 591 -13.65 6.45 -16.67
CA GLY A 591 -14.12 5.24 -15.99
C GLY A 591 -15.34 4.58 -16.66
N HIS A 592 -15.80 3.47 -16.09
CA HIS A 592 -16.92 2.68 -16.61
C HIS A 592 -17.82 2.14 -15.50
N LEU A 593 -19.08 1.86 -15.86
CA LEU A 593 -20.00 1.09 -15.02
C LEU A 593 -19.69 -0.40 -15.12
N ALA A 594 -19.69 -1.07 -13.98
CA ALA A 594 -19.53 -2.51 -13.88
C ALA A 594 -20.62 -3.07 -12.94
N PRO A 595 -21.04 -4.34 -13.09
CA PRO A 595 -21.87 -4.99 -12.10
C PRO A 595 -21.22 -4.94 -10.72
N TYR A 596 -22.02 -4.77 -9.66
CA TYR A 596 -21.51 -4.84 -8.30
C TYR A 596 -20.88 -6.21 -8.05
N ARG A 597 -19.62 -6.21 -7.63
CA ARG A 597 -18.88 -7.42 -7.26
C ARG A 597 -17.77 -7.08 -6.28
N LYS A 598 -17.17 -8.13 -5.70
CA LYS A 598 -15.88 -7.98 -5.03
C LYS A 598 -14.84 -7.47 -6.03
N ILE A 599 -13.93 -6.62 -5.55
CA ILE A 599 -12.81 -6.13 -6.35
C ILE A 599 -11.61 -7.05 -6.18
N GLU A 600 -10.91 -7.28 -7.29
CA GLU A 600 -9.64 -8.00 -7.30
C GLU A 600 -8.50 -7.03 -6.99
N LEU A 601 -7.67 -7.36 -6.01
CA LEU A 601 -6.51 -6.56 -5.64
C LEU A 601 -5.29 -7.44 -5.42
N SER A 602 -4.12 -6.90 -5.73
CA SER A 602 -2.87 -7.53 -5.32
C SER A 602 -2.77 -7.58 -3.79
N PRO A 603 -2.29 -8.67 -3.18
CA PRO A 603 -1.94 -8.70 -1.76
C PRO A 603 -0.97 -7.59 -1.34
N PHE A 604 -0.17 -7.10 -2.29
CA PHE A 604 0.78 -6.00 -2.10
C PHE A 604 0.16 -4.61 -2.23
N ALA A 605 -1.15 -4.48 -2.47
CA ALA A 605 -1.79 -3.18 -2.67
C ALA A 605 -1.49 -2.21 -1.51
N GLY A 606 -1.17 -0.96 -1.85
CA GLY A 606 -0.82 0.09 -0.87
C GLY A 606 -1.90 0.34 0.16
N ILE A 607 -3.17 0.23 -0.22
CA ILE A 607 -4.31 0.31 0.71
C ILE A 607 -4.27 -0.78 1.79
N LEU A 608 -3.87 -2.01 1.43
CA LEU A 608 -3.86 -3.16 2.34
C LEU A 608 -2.66 -3.15 3.29
N ASN A 609 -1.54 -2.55 2.88
CA ASN A 609 -0.28 -2.59 3.62
C ASN A 609 0.00 -1.29 4.37
N TYR A 610 -0.41 -0.15 3.82
CA TYR A 610 -0.04 1.18 4.33
C TYR A 610 -1.22 2.14 4.49
N GLY A 611 -2.46 1.66 4.30
CA GLY A 611 -3.66 2.44 4.59
C GLY A 611 -3.81 3.69 3.71
N GLN A 612 -3.28 3.67 2.48
CA GLN A 612 -3.38 4.79 1.54
C GLN A 612 -4.77 4.81 0.88
N GLY A 613 -5.75 5.44 1.55
CA GLY A 613 -7.11 5.53 1.04
C GLY A 613 -7.96 6.65 1.63
N ILE A 614 -8.86 7.16 0.79
CA ILE A 614 -9.85 8.20 1.11
C ILE A 614 -11.24 7.65 0.79
N LEU A 615 -12.24 8.07 1.57
CA LEU A 615 -13.63 7.74 1.31
C LEU A 615 -14.53 8.97 1.37
N GLU A 616 -15.68 8.89 0.71
CA GLU A 616 -16.73 9.88 0.77
C GLU A 616 -18.10 9.28 1.12
N GLY A 617 -19.04 10.14 1.47
CA GLY A 617 -20.39 9.75 1.81
C GLY A 617 -21.41 10.77 1.36
N LEU A 618 -22.33 10.35 0.50
CA LEU A 618 -23.40 11.18 -0.06
C LEU A 618 -24.73 10.42 -0.04
N LYS A 619 -25.81 11.15 -0.28
CA LYS A 619 -27.17 10.61 -0.40
C LYS A 619 -27.77 11.05 -1.73
N ALA A 620 -28.41 10.11 -2.42
CA ALA A 620 -29.40 10.37 -3.46
C ALA A 620 -30.80 10.22 -2.87
N ILE A 621 -31.61 11.25 -3.06
CA ILE A 621 -32.96 11.37 -2.47
C ILE A 621 -33.98 11.48 -3.59
N ARG A 622 -35.05 10.69 -3.48
CA ARG A 622 -36.21 10.82 -4.37
C ARG A 622 -37.18 11.86 -3.82
N THR A 623 -37.39 12.93 -4.59
CA THR A 623 -38.33 14.01 -4.27
C THR A 623 -39.78 13.54 -4.46
N LYS A 624 -40.74 14.32 -3.96
CA LYS A 624 -42.18 13.98 -4.07
C LYS A 624 -42.68 13.90 -5.51
N ASP A 625 -42.09 14.66 -6.42
CA ASP A 625 -42.39 14.64 -7.85
C ASP A 625 -41.58 13.60 -8.64
N GLY A 626 -40.86 12.71 -7.94
CA GLY A 626 -40.19 11.55 -8.52
C GLY A 626 -38.79 11.81 -9.07
N ARG A 627 -38.32 13.07 -9.09
CA ARG A 627 -36.94 13.43 -9.44
C ARG A 627 -35.96 12.87 -8.40
N ILE A 628 -34.70 12.73 -8.80
CA ILE A 628 -33.62 12.31 -7.90
C ILE A 628 -32.64 13.45 -7.80
N GLN A 629 -32.25 13.79 -6.58
CA GLN A 629 -31.26 14.85 -6.33
C GLN A 629 -30.17 14.40 -5.36
N LEU A 630 -29.00 14.97 -5.53
CA LEU A 630 -27.86 14.90 -4.62
C LEU A 630 -27.73 16.19 -3.82
N PHE A 631 -27.11 16.11 -2.65
CA PHE A 631 -26.85 17.26 -1.79
C PHE A 631 -25.34 17.56 -1.72
N ARG A 632 -24.96 18.75 -2.22
CA ARG A 632 -23.61 19.33 -2.28
C ARG A 632 -22.50 18.37 -2.77
N PRO A 633 -22.71 17.59 -3.85
CA PRO A 633 -21.72 16.61 -4.29
C PRO A 633 -20.37 17.23 -4.71
N GLU A 634 -20.35 18.50 -5.11
CA GLU A 634 -19.13 19.27 -5.42
C GLU A 634 -18.22 19.39 -4.19
N GLU A 635 -18.79 19.62 -3.00
CA GLU A 635 -18.02 19.73 -1.76
C GLU A 635 -17.40 18.39 -1.36
N ASN A 636 -18.08 17.28 -1.67
CA ASN A 636 -17.51 15.94 -1.48
C ASN A 636 -16.31 15.71 -2.40
N ALA A 637 -16.40 16.14 -3.66
CA ALA A 637 -15.29 16.05 -4.61
C ALA A 637 -14.07 16.87 -4.14
N LEU A 638 -14.31 18.11 -3.71
CA LEU A 638 -13.26 18.99 -3.19
C LEU A 638 -12.60 18.41 -1.92
N ARG A 639 -13.40 17.88 -0.99
CA ARG A 639 -12.86 17.25 0.23
C ARG A 639 -12.07 15.98 -0.07
N MET A 640 -12.50 15.16 -1.05
CA MET A 640 -11.72 14.02 -1.51
C MET A 640 -10.38 14.46 -2.09
N LYS A 641 -10.36 15.53 -2.90
CA LYS A 641 -9.14 16.10 -3.48
C LYS A 641 -8.15 16.55 -2.41
N MET A 642 -8.61 17.27 -1.38
CA MET A 642 -7.77 17.66 -0.24
C MET A 642 -7.16 16.44 0.47
N GLY A 643 -7.95 15.37 0.63
CA GLY A 643 -7.46 14.12 1.21
C GLY A 643 -6.41 13.42 0.34
N ALA A 644 -6.63 13.39 -0.98
CA ALA A 644 -5.73 12.79 -1.95
C ALA A 644 -4.38 13.51 -1.97
N GLU A 645 -4.38 14.85 -1.99
CA GLU A 645 -3.16 15.67 -1.91
C GLU A 645 -2.35 15.34 -0.65
N ARG A 646 -3.00 15.30 0.52
CA ARG A 646 -2.34 15.00 1.80
C ARG A 646 -1.77 13.58 1.88
N LEU A 647 -2.40 12.60 1.21
CA LEU A 647 -1.93 11.20 1.17
C LEU A 647 -1.07 10.88 -0.06
N CYS A 648 -0.64 11.90 -0.82
CA CYS A 648 0.18 11.75 -2.02
C CYS A 648 -0.47 10.81 -3.05
N MET A 649 -1.75 11.04 -3.36
CA MET A 649 -2.54 10.28 -4.33
C MET A 649 -3.00 11.21 -5.47
N PRO A 650 -3.05 10.74 -6.73
CA PRO A 650 -3.83 11.43 -7.76
C PRO A 650 -5.31 11.40 -7.38
N CYS A 651 -6.07 12.38 -7.83
CA CYS A 651 -7.51 12.50 -7.59
C CYS A 651 -8.26 12.75 -8.90
N PRO A 652 -9.47 12.18 -9.09
CA PRO A 652 -10.36 12.61 -10.16
C PRO A 652 -10.62 14.12 -10.09
N SER A 653 -10.82 14.76 -11.23
CA SER A 653 -11.31 16.15 -11.25
C SER A 653 -12.72 16.23 -10.64
N THR A 654 -13.14 17.42 -10.21
CA THR A 654 -14.50 17.62 -9.70
C THR A 654 -15.54 17.18 -10.74
N GLU A 655 -15.33 17.52 -12.01
CA GLU A 655 -16.21 17.15 -13.12
C GLU A 655 -16.26 15.64 -13.33
N GLN A 656 -15.11 14.96 -13.29
CA GLN A 656 -15.03 13.50 -13.40
C GLN A 656 -15.77 12.82 -12.23
N PHE A 657 -15.59 13.33 -11.01
CA PHE A 657 -16.26 12.82 -9.82
C PHE A 657 -17.79 12.96 -9.92
N LEU A 658 -18.28 14.14 -10.32
CA LEU A 658 -19.72 14.38 -10.50
C LEU A 658 -20.30 13.53 -11.63
N ALA A 659 -19.60 13.41 -12.76
CA ALA A 659 -20.03 12.56 -13.88
C ALA A 659 -20.13 11.08 -13.46
N ALA A 660 -19.14 10.58 -12.71
CA ALA A 660 -19.14 9.24 -12.15
C ALA A 660 -20.30 9.03 -11.16
N LEU A 661 -20.58 10.00 -10.29
CA LEU A 661 -21.73 9.96 -9.38
C LEU A 661 -23.06 9.88 -10.14
N LYS A 662 -23.26 10.74 -11.14
CA LYS A 662 -24.48 10.73 -11.97
C LYS A 662 -24.69 9.36 -12.62
N GLN A 663 -23.65 8.80 -13.24
CA GLN A 663 -23.73 7.48 -13.87
C GLN A 663 -24.04 6.38 -12.86
N ALA A 664 -23.38 6.36 -11.70
CA ALA A 664 -23.61 5.35 -10.66
C ALA A 664 -25.04 5.42 -10.09
N VAL A 665 -25.59 6.62 -9.90
CA VAL A 665 -26.95 6.81 -9.38
C VAL A 665 -28.01 6.46 -10.43
N LEU A 666 -27.82 6.88 -11.69
CA LEU A 666 -28.73 6.54 -12.79
C LEU A 666 -28.79 5.02 -13.02
N ALA A 667 -27.64 4.35 -13.04
CA ALA A 667 -27.57 2.89 -13.19
C ALA A 667 -28.29 2.15 -12.05
N ASN A 668 -28.31 2.73 -10.86
CA ASN A 668 -28.98 2.17 -9.68
C ASN A 668 -30.31 2.89 -9.35
N LYS A 669 -30.95 3.56 -10.32
CA LYS A 669 -32.16 4.38 -10.10
C LYS A 669 -33.31 3.63 -9.42
N ARG A 670 -33.45 2.32 -9.70
CA ARG A 670 -34.47 1.46 -9.08
C ARG A 670 -34.25 1.22 -7.59
N TRP A 671 -33.00 1.32 -7.12
CA TRP A 671 -32.62 1.18 -5.72
C TRP A 671 -32.79 2.46 -4.90
N VAL A 672 -33.10 3.60 -5.54
CA VAL A 672 -33.40 4.83 -4.80
C VAL A 672 -34.78 4.70 -4.15
N PRO A 673 -34.87 4.68 -2.80
CA PRO A 673 -36.13 4.45 -2.12
C PRO A 673 -37.22 5.45 -2.53
N PRO A 674 -38.51 5.09 -2.43
CA PRO A 674 -39.61 6.03 -2.58
C PRO A 674 -39.48 7.21 -1.60
N SER A 675 -40.07 8.36 -1.97
CA SER A 675 -39.99 9.57 -1.15
C SER A 675 -40.52 9.29 0.27
N GLY A 676 -39.74 9.68 1.29
CA GLY A 676 -40.05 9.44 2.70
C GLY A 676 -39.78 8.02 3.22
N LYS A 677 -39.31 7.09 2.38
CA LYS A 677 -39.02 5.70 2.77
C LYS A 677 -37.53 5.37 2.96
N GLY A 678 -36.64 6.33 2.72
CA GLY A 678 -35.20 6.15 2.86
C GLY A 678 -34.43 6.96 1.83
N VAL A 679 -33.14 6.66 1.69
CA VAL A 679 -32.24 7.28 0.71
C VAL A 679 -31.32 6.23 0.09
N LEU A 680 -30.78 6.52 -1.09
CA LEU A 680 -29.66 5.73 -1.62
C LEU A 680 -28.36 6.33 -1.11
N TYR A 681 -27.64 5.61 -0.25
CA TYR A 681 -26.34 6.03 0.22
C TYR A 681 -25.27 5.69 -0.81
N ILE A 682 -24.41 6.66 -1.13
CA ILE A 682 -23.37 6.55 -2.15
C ILE A 682 -22.01 6.62 -1.46
N ARG A 683 -21.14 5.66 -1.76
CA ARG A 683 -19.79 5.52 -1.18
C ARG A 683 -18.74 5.58 -2.28
N PRO A 684 -18.22 6.77 -2.60
CA PRO A 684 -16.98 6.92 -3.35
C PRO A 684 -15.79 6.52 -2.48
N LEU A 685 -14.85 5.78 -3.06
CA LEU A 685 -13.58 5.38 -2.49
C LEU A 685 -12.47 5.75 -3.46
N LEU A 686 -11.34 6.21 -2.93
CA LEU A 686 -10.09 6.38 -3.66
C LEU A 686 -9.03 5.57 -2.91
N ILE A 687 -8.49 4.52 -3.54
CA ILE A 687 -7.58 3.56 -2.91
C ILE A 687 -6.29 3.43 -3.71
N GLY A 688 -5.14 3.32 -3.02
CA GLY A 688 -3.89 2.87 -3.64
C GLY A 688 -3.97 1.38 -3.95
N SER A 689 -4.44 1.03 -5.16
CA SER A 689 -4.65 -0.34 -5.63
C SER A 689 -3.36 -1.03 -6.07
N GLY A 690 -2.35 -0.24 -6.46
CA GLY A 690 -1.08 -0.70 -6.98
C GLY A 690 -0.20 -1.39 -5.94
N PRO A 691 0.58 -2.40 -6.34
CA PRO A 691 1.40 -3.17 -5.44
C PRO A 691 2.65 -2.39 -4.98
N VAL A 692 2.95 -2.42 -3.68
CA VAL A 692 4.11 -1.72 -3.09
C VAL A 692 4.69 -2.51 -1.91
N LEU A 693 5.99 -2.83 -1.97
CA LEU A 693 6.67 -3.57 -0.89
C LEU A 693 7.34 -2.68 0.15
N GLY A 694 8.00 -1.60 -0.30
CA GLY A 694 8.65 -0.61 0.56
C GLY A 694 7.64 0.41 1.10
N LEU A 695 8.09 1.28 2.01
CA LEU A 695 7.25 2.40 2.46
C LEU A 695 7.23 3.49 1.38
N GLY A 696 6.07 3.70 0.76
CA GLY A 696 5.85 4.72 -0.26
C GLY A 696 4.46 4.66 -0.89
N SER A 697 4.18 5.63 -1.75
CA SER A 697 2.94 5.72 -2.54
C SER A 697 2.76 4.48 -3.43
N ALA A 698 1.49 4.10 -3.65
CA ALA A 698 1.12 3.04 -4.57
C ALA A 698 1.46 3.41 -6.04
N THR A 699 1.68 2.39 -6.87
CA THR A 699 1.97 2.55 -8.30
C THR A 699 0.72 2.71 -9.16
N GLU A 700 -0.46 2.49 -8.58
CA GLU A 700 -1.77 2.54 -9.25
C GLU A 700 -2.83 2.89 -8.21
N TYR A 701 -3.87 3.58 -8.65
CA TYR A 701 -4.97 4.07 -7.84
C TYR A 701 -6.31 3.71 -8.49
N THR A 702 -7.25 3.27 -7.67
CA THR A 702 -8.62 2.99 -8.09
C THR A 702 -9.58 3.95 -7.41
N PHE A 703 -10.35 4.69 -8.22
CA PHE A 703 -11.55 5.39 -7.78
C PHE A 703 -12.78 4.53 -8.05
N LEU A 704 -13.55 4.25 -7.01
CA LEU A 704 -14.68 3.32 -7.04
C LEU A 704 -15.89 3.95 -6.38
N ILE A 705 -17.08 3.84 -6.98
CA ILE A 705 -18.35 4.25 -6.37
C ILE A 705 -19.27 3.04 -6.29
N PHE A 706 -19.71 2.70 -5.09
CA PHE A 706 -20.83 1.78 -4.88
C PHE A 706 -21.96 2.47 -4.12
N ALA A 707 -23.16 1.89 -4.19
CA ALA A 707 -24.34 2.42 -3.52
C ALA A 707 -25.06 1.34 -2.70
N THR A 708 -25.90 1.76 -1.76
CA THR A 708 -26.78 0.88 -0.97
C THR A 708 -28.00 1.66 -0.50
N PRO A 709 -29.23 1.14 -0.63
CA PRO A 709 -30.40 1.76 -0.01
C PRO A 709 -30.27 1.68 1.52
N ILE A 710 -30.61 2.77 2.21
CA ILE A 710 -30.63 2.81 3.67
C ILE A 710 -31.89 3.50 4.19
N GLY A 711 -32.33 3.05 5.37
CA GLY A 711 -33.34 3.75 6.17
C GLY A 711 -32.71 4.85 7.02
N SER A 712 -33.51 5.42 7.92
CA SER A 712 -33.01 6.41 8.89
C SER A 712 -31.99 5.76 9.84
N TYR A 713 -30.81 6.39 9.98
CA TYR A 713 -29.74 5.90 10.87
C TYR A 713 -30.17 5.81 12.34
N HIS A 714 -31.09 6.68 12.75
CA HIS A 714 -31.76 6.61 14.04
C HIS A 714 -33.28 6.55 13.86
N LYS A 715 -33.98 5.84 14.74
CA LYS A 715 -35.45 5.84 14.77
C LYS A 715 -35.96 7.27 15.00
N SER A 716 -37.12 7.63 14.43
CA SER A 716 -37.73 8.94 14.64
C SER A 716 -37.85 9.26 16.13
N GLY A 717 -37.37 10.43 16.55
CA GLY A 717 -37.34 10.86 17.96
C GLY A 717 -36.13 10.41 18.78
N SER A 718 -35.18 9.66 18.20
CA SER A 718 -33.95 9.27 18.88
C SER A 718 -33.04 10.47 19.14
N THR A 719 -32.35 10.44 20.27
CA THR A 719 -31.33 11.44 20.66
C THR A 719 -30.04 10.74 21.05
N MET A 720 -28.91 11.43 20.92
CA MET A 720 -27.64 10.92 21.40
C MET A 720 -27.48 11.13 22.92
N ASN A 721 -26.83 10.18 23.59
CA ASN A 721 -26.18 10.38 24.88
C ASN A 721 -24.67 10.11 24.71
N LEU A 722 -23.83 11.08 25.03
CA LEU A 722 -22.39 10.99 24.73
C LEU A 722 -21.57 10.81 26.01
N TYR A 723 -20.45 10.11 25.86
CA TYR A 723 -19.39 10.04 26.87
C TYR A 723 -18.19 10.84 26.40
N ILE A 724 -17.67 11.75 27.24
CA ILE A 724 -16.43 12.45 26.94
C ILE A 724 -15.24 11.56 27.26
N GLU A 725 -14.42 11.29 26.24
CA GLU A 725 -13.19 10.51 26.33
C GLU A 725 -12.00 11.40 26.70
N ASN A 726 -11.28 11.02 27.76
CA ASN A 726 -10.18 11.80 28.33
C ASN A 726 -8.79 11.20 28.10
N GLU A 727 -8.68 9.92 27.75
CA GLU A 727 -7.40 9.22 27.56
C GLU A 727 -7.05 9.03 26.08
N VAL A 728 -8.03 8.75 25.25
CA VAL A 728 -7.83 8.53 23.80
C VAL A 728 -8.11 9.81 23.03
N ARG A 729 -7.30 10.09 22.00
CA ARG A 729 -7.50 11.20 21.06
C ARG A 729 -7.94 10.66 19.71
N ARG A 730 -8.87 11.37 19.06
CA ARG A 730 -9.37 11.01 17.71
C ARG A 730 -8.35 11.35 16.64
N ALA A 731 -7.79 12.55 16.74
CA ALA A 731 -6.85 13.13 15.81
C ALA A 731 -5.88 14.04 16.56
N THR A 732 -4.76 14.38 15.92
CA THR A 732 -3.73 15.26 16.48
C THR A 732 -3.27 16.27 15.43
N PRO A 733 -2.75 17.44 15.86
CA PRO A 733 -2.13 18.39 14.95
C PRO A 733 -1.07 17.70 14.06
N GLY A 734 -1.03 18.07 12.77
CA GLY A 734 -0.19 17.43 11.75
C GLY A 734 -0.67 16.05 11.26
N GLY A 735 -1.60 15.41 11.97
CA GLY A 735 -2.20 14.13 11.58
C GLY A 735 -3.24 14.25 10.45
N THR A 736 -4.03 13.19 10.27
CA THR A 736 -5.02 13.09 9.17
C THR A 736 -6.45 13.44 9.58
N GLY A 737 -6.66 14.05 10.74
CA GLY A 737 -8.00 14.32 11.29
C GLY A 737 -8.90 15.19 10.41
N GLY A 738 -8.32 16.21 9.77
CA GLY A 738 -9.00 17.16 8.89
C GLY A 738 -9.28 16.64 7.48
N ILE A 739 -8.88 15.40 7.15
CA ILE A 739 -9.21 14.76 5.87
C ILE A 739 -10.01 13.47 6.12
N LYS A 740 -10.81 13.05 5.14
CA LYS A 740 -11.66 11.85 5.26
C LYS A 740 -10.90 10.54 4.97
N SER A 741 -9.70 10.42 5.54
CA SER A 741 -8.83 9.26 5.43
C SER A 741 -9.37 8.04 6.16
N ILE A 742 -9.18 6.86 5.59
CA ILE A 742 -9.53 5.57 6.23
C ILE A 742 -8.76 5.33 7.53
N THR A 743 -7.61 6.01 7.70
CA THR A 743 -6.71 5.84 8.84
C THR A 743 -7.28 6.36 10.16
N ASN A 744 -8.37 7.14 10.11
CA ASN A 744 -8.91 7.85 11.27
C ASN A 744 -9.92 7.04 12.10
N TYR A 745 -10.40 5.89 11.61
CA TYR A 745 -11.60 5.23 12.16
C TYR A 745 -11.31 4.00 13.03
N SER A 746 -10.57 3.00 12.53
CA SER A 746 -10.25 1.80 13.32
C SER A 746 -9.49 2.08 14.64
N PRO A 747 -8.64 3.13 14.78
CA PRO A 747 -7.98 3.45 16.05
C PRO A 747 -8.93 3.69 17.23
N ILE A 748 -10.14 4.18 16.96
CA ILE A 748 -11.12 4.54 18.00
C ILE A 748 -12.16 3.44 18.28
N PHE A 749 -12.16 2.32 17.55
CA PHE A 749 -13.17 1.26 17.69
C PHE A 749 -13.30 0.75 19.13
N ARG A 750 -12.17 0.45 19.79
CA ARG A 750 -12.16 0.00 21.19
C ARG A 750 -12.81 1.01 22.13
N THR A 751 -12.54 2.29 21.91
CA THR A 751 -13.08 3.39 22.72
C THR A 751 -14.60 3.50 22.54
N VAL A 752 -15.06 3.53 21.29
CA VAL A 752 -16.49 3.59 20.94
C VAL A 752 -17.23 2.37 21.49
N GLN A 753 -16.68 1.16 21.37
CA GLN A 753 -17.29 -0.05 21.92
C GLN A 753 -17.39 -0.03 23.44
N LYS A 754 -16.36 0.46 24.15
CA LYS A 754 -16.41 0.61 25.61
C LYS A 754 -17.51 1.58 26.04
N ALA A 755 -17.68 2.69 25.34
CA ALA A 755 -18.75 3.65 25.63
C ALA A 755 -20.14 3.05 25.34
N ARG A 756 -20.30 2.36 24.21
CA ARG A 756 -21.55 1.65 23.86
C ARG A 756 -21.91 0.57 24.88
N ALA A 757 -20.94 -0.18 25.38
CA ALA A 757 -21.15 -1.18 26.43
C ALA A 757 -21.63 -0.56 27.76
N LYS A 758 -21.33 0.72 28.01
CA LYS A 758 -21.83 1.49 29.17
C LYS A 758 -23.18 2.18 28.89
N GLY A 759 -23.80 1.96 27.74
CA GLY A 759 -25.10 2.55 27.37
C GLY A 759 -25.03 3.93 26.72
N PHE A 760 -23.85 4.40 26.33
CA PHE A 760 -23.70 5.63 25.54
C PHE A 760 -23.85 5.36 24.04
N THR A 761 -24.47 6.28 23.31
CA THR A 761 -24.62 6.18 21.85
C THR A 761 -23.30 6.37 21.12
N ASP A 762 -22.48 7.32 21.57
CA ASP A 762 -21.17 7.61 20.99
C ASP A 762 -20.22 8.30 21.99
N VAL A 763 -19.01 8.56 21.54
CA VAL A 763 -17.93 9.22 22.28
C VAL A 763 -17.72 10.62 21.73
N LEU A 764 -17.55 11.59 22.62
CA LEU A 764 -17.09 12.95 22.30
C LEU A 764 -15.60 13.06 22.68
N PHE A 765 -14.75 13.45 21.73
CA PHE A 765 -13.30 13.50 21.92
C PHE A 765 -12.83 14.90 22.31
N LEU A 766 -11.82 14.93 23.16
CA LEU A 766 -11.07 16.13 23.50
C LEU A 766 -9.89 16.33 22.56
N ASP A 767 -9.48 17.58 22.42
CA ASP A 767 -8.32 17.98 21.63
C ASP A 767 -7.03 17.33 22.18
N ALA A 768 -6.10 17.03 21.27
CA ALA A 768 -4.85 16.38 21.65
C ALA A 768 -3.83 17.35 22.27
N ALA A 769 -3.91 18.64 21.98
CA ALA A 769 -2.90 19.63 22.37
C ALA A 769 -3.00 20.02 23.85
N THR A 770 -4.22 20.17 24.36
CA THR A 770 -4.53 20.69 25.69
C THR A 770 -5.41 19.73 26.49
N GLY A 771 -6.24 18.92 25.83
CA GLY A 771 -7.20 18.03 26.48
C GLY A 771 -8.29 18.79 27.25
N LYS A 772 -8.62 20.02 26.83
CA LYS A 772 -9.59 20.91 27.52
C LYS A 772 -10.76 21.29 26.64
N ASN A 773 -10.60 21.22 25.33
CA ASN A 773 -11.60 21.59 24.34
C ASN A 773 -12.17 20.33 23.70
N ILE A 774 -13.46 20.38 23.38
CA ILE A 774 -14.11 19.34 22.59
C ILE A 774 -13.82 19.55 21.10
N GLU A 775 -13.73 18.44 20.35
CA GLU A 775 -13.54 18.48 18.90
C GLU A 775 -14.75 17.89 18.17
N GLU A 776 -14.91 16.56 18.20
CA GLU A 776 -15.93 15.85 17.45
C GLU A 776 -16.33 14.55 18.12
N CYS A 777 -17.44 13.96 17.66
CA CYS A 777 -17.78 12.58 17.96
C CYS A 777 -17.03 11.60 17.03
N SER A 778 -17.34 10.30 17.10
CA SER A 778 -16.66 9.28 16.27
C SER A 778 -16.81 9.51 14.76
N SER A 779 -17.95 10.08 14.34
CA SER A 779 -18.33 10.26 12.92
C SER A 779 -19.02 11.59 12.61
N SER A 780 -19.17 12.48 13.57
CA SER A 780 -19.98 13.69 13.42
C SER A 780 -19.36 14.89 14.12
N ASN A 781 -19.50 16.05 13.50
CA ASN A 781 -19.19 17.32 14.13
C ASN A 781 -20.21 17.62 15.24
N ILE A 782 -19.84 18.52 16.14
CA ILE A 782 -20.66 18.94 17.28
C ILE A 782 -20.89 20.46 17.25
N PHE A 783 -22.08 20.84 17.68
CA PHE A 783 -22.51 22.22 17.93
C PHE A 783 -23.11 22.31 19.32
N ILE A 784 -22.84 23.43 19.97
CA ILE A 784 -23.54 23.82 21.20
C ILE A 784 -24.24 25.16 20.98
N VAL A 785 -25.37 25.36 21.66
CA VAL A 785 -26.08 26.64 21.71
C VAL A 785 -26.00 27.14 23.14
N LYS A 786 -25.51 28.37 23.33
CA LYS A 786 -25.37 29.00 24.63
C LYS A 786 -25.70 30.48 24.47
N ASP A 787 -26.64 30.98 25.27
CA ASP A 787 -27.03 32.41 25.23
C ASP A 787 -27.42 32.90 23.82
N ASN A 788 -28.15 32.07 23.07
CA ASN A 788 -28.53 32.28 21.65
C ASN A 788 -27.36 32.35 20.64
N VAL A 789 -26.13 32.01 21.05
CA VAL A 789 -24.97 31.89 20.16
C VAL A 789 -24.71 30.42 19.85
N ILE A 790 -24.51 30.10 18.57
CA ILE A 790 -24.16 28.76 18.11
C ILE A 790 -22.64 28.66 18.05
N LEU A 791 -22.05 27.69 18.76
CA LEU A 791 -20.61 27.48 18.83
C LEU A 791 -20.25 26.12 18.24
N THR A 792 -19.15 26.05 17.49
CA THR A 792 -18.59 24.79 16.99
C THR A 792 -17.06 24.88 16.88
N PRO A 793 -16.32 23.78 17.15
CA PRO A 793 -14.87 23.75 16.95
C PRO A 793 -14.46 24.08 15.50
N PRO A 794 -13.35 24.80 15.27
CA PRO A 794 -12.87 25.14 13.93
C PRO A 794 -12.30 23.92 13.21
N THR A 795 -12.27 23.95 11.87
CA THR A 795 -11.85 22.81 11.02
C THR A 795 -10.40 22.90 10.51
N ASN A 796 -9.56 23.68 11.19
CA ASN A 796 -8.16 23.90 10.81
C ASN A 796 -7.21 22.90 11.49
N GLY A 797 -7.36 21.60 11.17
CA GLY A 797 -6.37 20.59 11.53
C GLY A 797 -6.97 19.25 11.92
N THR A 798 -7.47 19.15 13.15
CA THR A 798 -7.92 17.88 13.77
C THR A 798 -9.39 17.58 13.55
N VAL A 799 -10.19 18.59 13.23
CA VAL A 799 -11.63 18.48 12.98
C VAL A 799 -11.90 18.35 11.49
N LEU A 800 -12.67 17.34 11.08
CA LEU A 800 -13.07 17.11 9.70
C LEU A 800 -14.05 18.21 9.25
N PRO A 801 -13.80 18.88 8.11
CA PRO A 801 -14.75 19.83 7.53
C PRO A 801 -15.99 19.11 7.00
N GLY A 802 -16.98 18.94 7.87
CA GLY A 802 -18.26 18.31 7.54
C GLY A 802 -19.08 19.17 6.58
N ILE A 803 -19.62 18.58 5.53
CA ILE A 803 -20.50 19.28 4.58
C ILE A 803 -21.82 19.65 5.25
N THR A 804 -22.37 18.75 6.07
CA THR A 804 -23.54 19.05 6.91
C THR A 804 -23.25 20.16 7.92
N ARG A 805 -22.05 20.16 8.54
CA ARG A 805 -21.60 21.25 9.43
C ARG A 805 -21.60 22.59 8.69
N LYS A 806 -20.95 22.64 7.52
CA LYS A 806 -20.89 23.83 6.65
C LYS A 806 -22.28 24.34 6.29
N SER A 807 -23.17 23.45 5.83
CA SER A 807 -24.56 23.81 5.52
C SER A 807 -25.34 24.33 6.72
N ILE A 808 -25.13 23.78 7.92
CA ILE A 808 -25.81 24.24 9.12
C ILE A 808 -25.35 25.64 9.54
N ILE A 809 -24.06 25.96 9.38
CA ILE A 809 -23.55 27.31 9.59
C ILE A 809 -24.20 28.28 8.59
N GLU A 810 -24.24 27.93 7.30
CA GLU A 810 -24.86 28.77 6.27
C GLU A 810 -26.37 28.98 6.51
N ILE A 811 -27.11 27.95 6.92
CA ILE A 811 -28.52 28.05 7.32
C ILE A 811 -28.69 28.95 8.56
N ALA A 812 -27.85 28.76 9.59
CA ALA A 812 -27.94 29.52 10.82
C ALA A 812 -27.74 31.02 10.56
N LEU A 813 -26.75 31.38 9.75
CA LEU A 813 -26.52 32.77 9.32
C LEU A 813 -27.70 33.32 8.52
N HIS A 814 -28.28 32.52 7.61
CA HIS A 814 -29.48 32.91 6.86
C HIS A 814 -30.69 33.20 7.77
N LEU A 815 -30.82 32.47 8.87
CA LEU A 815 -31.85 32.67 9.89
C LEU A 815 -31.48 33.75 10.93
N ASN A 816 -30.39 34.49 10.71
CA ASN A 816 -29.87 35.56 11.58
C ASN A 816 -29.40 35.10 12.97
N TYR A 817 -28.98 33.84 13.13
CA TYR A 817 -28.26 33.41 14.33
C TYR A 817 -26.80 33.86 14.26
N VAL A 818 -26.21 34.10 15.44
CA VAL A 818 -24.77 34.31 15.57
C VAL A 818 -24.09 32.95 15.65
N VAL A 819 -23.07 32.74 14.81
CA VAL A 819 -22.27 31.52 14.79
C VAL A 819 -20.81 31.87 15.04
N GLU A 820 -20.16 31.18 15.98
CA GLU A 820 -18.72 31.30 16.24
C GLU A 820 -18.02 29.96 16.01
N GLU A 821 -17.03 29.98 15.12
CA GLU A 821 -16.07 28.89 14.96
C GLU A 821 -14.86 29.15 15.84
N ARG A 822 -14.83 28.56 17.03
CA ARG A 822 -13.75 28.74 18.02
C ARG A 822 -13.57 27.48 18.86
N ASP A 823 -12.47 27.42 19.61
CA ASP A 823 -12.28 26.38 20.62
C ASP A 823 -13.46 26.39 21.60
N VAL A 824 -14.06 25.21 21.80
CA VAL A 824 -15.20 25.01 22.68
C VAL A 824 -14.74 24.23 23.90
N SER A 825 -14.69 24.89 25.05
CA SER A 825 -14.18 24.26 26.28
C SER A 825 -15.18 23.30 26.90
N LEU A 826 -14.69 22.42 27.78
CA LEU A 826 -15.55 21.58 28.61
C LEU A 826 -16.58 22.39 29.40
N GLU A 827 -16.20 23.56 29.92
CA GLU A 827 -17.13 24.44 30.66
C GLU A 827 -18.24 24.96 29.76
N ASP A 828 -17.93 25.34 28.51
CA ASP A 828 -18.93 25.79 27.55
C ASP A 828 -19.96 24.68 27.26
N VAL A 829 -19.49 23.44 27.08
CA VAL A 829 -20.37 22.28 26.83
C VAL A 829 -21.24 21.98 28.05
N LEU A 830 -20.70 22.06 29.26
CA LEU A 830 -21.45 21.80 30.50
C LEU A 830 -22.47 22.90 30.82
N ALA A 831 -22.31 24.09 30.24
CA ALA A 831 -23.20 25.23 30.43
C ALA A 831 -24.14 25.50 29.24
N ALA A 832 -24.09 24.68 28.19
CA ALA A 832 -24.88 24.87 26.98
C ALA A 832 -26.39 24.64 27.21
N ASP A 833 -27.23 25.40 26.50
CA ASP A 833 -28.68 25.23 26.48
C ASP A 833 -29.10 24.04 25.60
N GLU A 834 -28.50 23.94 24.41
CA GLU A 834 -28.75 22.87 23.43
C GLU A 834 -27.43 22.30 22.93
N VAL A 835 -27.43 21.01 22.57
CA VAL A 835 -26.30 20.36 21.91
C VAL A 835 -26.82 19.46 20.80
N PHE A 836 -26.19 19.51 19.64
CA PHE A 836 -26.52 18.65 18.52
C PHE A 836 -25.28 18.28 17.69
N CYS A 837 -25.38 17.16 16.97
CA CYS A 837 -24.32 16.66 16.10
C CYS A 837 -24.77 16.71 14.64
N THR A 838 -23.79 16.84 13.74
CA THR A 838 -24.03 16.87 12.29
C THR A 838 -23.13 15.91 11.53
N GLY A 839 -23.67 15.22 10.52
CA GLY A 839 -22.88 14.42 9.58
C GLY A 839 -23.76 13.68 8.57
N THR A 840 -23.21 13.23 7.43
CA THR A 840 -24.02 12.64 6.35
C THR A 840 -24.90 11.48 6.83
N ALA A 841 -24.40 10.59 7.69
CA ALA A 841 -25.18 9.44 8.15
C ALA A 841 -26.31 9.84 9.12
N VAL A 842 -26.01 10.76 10.05
CA VAL A 842 -26.90 11.17 11.16
C VAL A 842 -27.77 12.39 10.82
N ASP A 843 -27.52 13.04 9.68
CA ASP A 843 -28.02 14.36 9.31
C ASP A 843 -27.74 15.39 10.41
N VAL A 844 -28.78 15.83 11.12
CA VAL A 844 -28.69 16.67 12.32
C VAL A 844 -29.42 15.92 13.43
N ILE A 845 -28.72 15.62 14.53
CA ILE A 845 -29.29 14.88 15.66
C ILE A 845 -29.06 15.60 16.99
N ALA A 846 -30.11 15.70 17.80
CA ALA A 846 -30.03 16.28 19.13
C ALA A 846 -29.27 15.36 20.11
N VAL A 847 -28.48 15.98 20.98
CA VAL A 847 -27.80 15.33 22.09
C VAL A 847 -28.63 15.58 23.36
N SER A 848 -29.18 14.50 23.92
CA SER A 848 -29.98 14.56 25.15
C SER A 848 -29.14 14.77 26.40
N SER A 849 -27.93 14.20 26.44
CA SER A 849 -27.04 14.33 27.59
C SER A 849 -25.59 14.04 27.21
N ILE A 850 -24.68 14.68 27.94
CA ILE A 850 -23.25 14.42 27.88
C ILE A 850 -22.80 14.04 29.29
N THR A 851 -21.97 12.99 29.39
CA THR A 851 -21.37 12.55 30.64
C THR A 851 -19.87 12.72 30.57
N TYR A 852 -19.31 13.46 31.53
CA TYR A 852 -17.88 13.58 31.76
C TYR A 852 -17.55 13.07 33.15
N ARG A 853 -16.73 12.00 33.21
CA ARG A 853 -16.49 11.25 34.45
C ARG A 853 -17.83 10.81 35.06
N ASP A 854 -18.12 11.20 36.30
CA ASP A 854 -19.37 10.87 37.00
C ASP A 854 -20.44 11.97 36.89
N LYS A 855 -20.16 13.07 36.17
CA LYS A 855 -21.10 14.18 36.01
C LYS A 855 -21.84 14.06 34.68
N ARG A 856 -23.16 13.91 34.76
CA ARG A 856 -24.06 13.94 33.61
C ARG A 856 -24.79 15.28 33.54
N VAL A 857 -24.81 15.88 32.35
CA VAL A 857 -25.59 17.09 32.04
C VAL A 857 -26.63 16.71 31.00
N GLU A 858 -27.86 17.20 31.18
CA GLU A 858 -28.96 17.05 30.23
C GLU A 858 -29.22 18.38 29.53
N TYR A 859 -29.59 18.32 28.25
CA TYR A 859 -29.78 19.50 27.41
C TYR A 859 -31.26 19.68 27.02
N ARG A 860 -31.63 20.93 26.72
CA ARG A 860 -33.00 21.28 26.31
C ARG A 860 -33.35 20.59 25.00
N ARG A 861 -34.61 20.15 24.90
CA ARG A 861 -35.20 19.52 23.72
C ARG A 861 -36.61 20.05 23.54
N GLY A 862 -37.05 20.21 22.29
CA GLY A 862 -38.38 20.71 21.97
C GLY A 862 -38.45 21.26 20.56
N LYS A 863 -39.66 21.50 20.04
CA LYS A 863 -39.85 22.04 18.67
C LYS A 863 -39.37 23.48 18.52
N GLU A 864 -39.29 24.20 19.63
CA GLU A 864 -38.84 25.58 19.75
C GLU A 864 -37.33 25.76 19.66
N THR A 865 -36.57 24.66 19.79
CA THR A 865 -35.10 24.67 19.79
C THR A 865 -34.49 25.15 18.48
N VAL A 866 -33.30 25.74 18.56
CA VAL A 866 -32.49 26.14 17.40
C VAL A 866 -32.22 24.91 16.52
N PHE A 867 -31.87 23.78 17.15
CA PHE A 867 -31.71 22.50 16.50
C PHE A 867 -32.87 22.13 15.56
N CYS A 868 -34.12 22.22 16.03
CA CYS A 868 -35.29 21.81 15.24
C CYS A 868 -35.45 22.65 13.97
N LYS A 869 -35.29 23.98 14.08
CA LYS A 869 -35.39 24.91 12.95
C LYS A 869 -34.32 24.65 11.89
N LEU A 870 -33.07 24.44 12.32
CA LEU A 870 -31.95 24.16 11.41
C LEU A 870 -32.12 22.81 10.70
N ARG A 871 -32.56 21.79 11.43
CA ARG A 871 -32.82 20.46 10.89
C ARG A 871 -33.97 20.45 9.88
N GLU A 872 -35.06 21.14 10.18
CA GLU A 872 -36.23 21.25 9.31
C GLU A 872 -35.84 21.87 7.98
N MET A 873 -35.21 23.05 8.00
CA MET A 873 -34.79 23.73 6.77
C MET A 873 -33.81 22.89 5.94
N LEU A 874 -32.82 22.24 6.56
CA LEU A 874 -31.89 21.35 5.84
C LEU A 874 -32.64 20.19 5.17
N THR A 875 -33.56 19.55 5.88
CA THR A 875 -34.31 18.40 5.39
C THR A 875 -35.22 18.81 4.23
N GLU A 876 -35.87 19.98 4.32
CA GLU A 876 -36.74 20.50 3.26
C GLU A 876 -35.95 20.81 1.97
N ILE A 877 -34.73 21.37 2.08
CA ILE A 877 -33.84 21.57 0.93
C ILE A 877 -33.46 20.21 0.33
N GLN A 878 -32.97 19.29 1.16
CA GLN A 878 -32.53 17.95 0.73
C GLN A 878 -33.63 17.12 0.06
N THR A 879 -34.89 17.34 0.43
CA THR A 879 -36.05 16.61 -0.11
C THR A 879 -36.78 17.38 -1.22
N GLY A 880 -36.34 18.60 -1.53
CA GLY A 880 -36.94 19.46 -2.56
C GLY A 880 -38.34 19.98 -2.17
N LEU A 881 -38.64 20.08 -0.87
CA LEU A 881 -39.89 20.65 -0.36
C LEU A 881 -39.91 22.18 -0.41
N ILE A 882 -38.73 22.79 -0.32
CA ILE A 882 -38.54 24.23 -0.52
C ILE A 882 -37.53 24.48 -1.64
N GLU A 883 -37.60 25.68 -2.21
CA GLU A 883 -36.63 26.12 -3.20
C GLU A 883 -35.23 26.21 -2.59
N ASP A 884 -34.26 25.59 -3.26
CA ASP A 884 -32.86 25.67 -2.90
C ASP A 884 -32.23 26.98 -3.40
N LYS A 885 -32.36 28.02 -2.58
CA LYS A 885 -31.78 29.35 -2.86
C LYS A 885 -30.26 29.39 -2.78
N MET A 886 -29.63 28.35 -2.24
CA MET A 886 -28.18 28.29 -2.02
C MET A 886 -27.45 27.49 -3.11
N GLY A 887 -28.18 26.87 -4.05
CA GLY A 887 -27.60 26.08 -5.13
C GLY A 887 -26.84 24.83 -4.63
N TRP A 888 -27.33 24.21 -3.56
CA TRP A 888 -26.74 23.02 -2.95
C TRP A 888 -27.19 21.69 -3.56
N THR A 889 -28.27 21.67 -4.32
CA THR A 889 -28.89 20.45 -4.84
C THR A 889 -28.52 20.25 -6.30
N LEU A 890 -28.10 19.02 -6.64
CA LEU A 890 -27.79 18.62 -8.00
C LEU A 890 -28.83 17.60 -8.46
N LEU A 891 -29.63 17.95 -9.47
CA LEU A 891 -30.56 17.01 -10.08
C LEU A 891 -29.82 15.95 -10.90
N ILE A 892 -30.31 14.72 -10.80
CA ILE A 892 -29.90 13.59 -11.63
C ILE A 892 -30.88 13.52 -12.80
N ASP A 893 -30.40 13.92 -13.96
CA ASP A 893 -31.12 14.02 -15.23
C ASP A 893 -30.85 12.84 -16.18
#